data_AF-A0A9W4RMN1-F1
#
_entry.id   AF-A0A9W4RMN1-F1
#
_cell.length_a   1.000
_cell.length_b   1.000
_cell.length_c   1.000
_cell.angle_alpha   90.00
_cell.angle_beta   90.00
_cell.angle_gamma   90.00
#
_symmetry.space_group_name_H-M   'P 1'
#
loop_
_entity.id
_entity.type
_entity.pdbx_description
1 polymer ?
#
loop_
_entity_poly.entity_id
_entity_poly.type
_entity_poly.pdbx_seq_one_letter_code
_entity_poly.pdbx_strand_id
1 'polypeptide(L)'
;MSETTIVSEPETTLLRFASGNGPVTRRILRTPLRDALLTEIPLIDISPSFSNDIASRKLVAQQIRQAATSSGFFYITNHGIDSSVTDAAHEACLEYFRQEEEAKMRSWVGKSRYFNGYKPPGSQRINKSESVDVRETFSWTYDPRHDPDIRDVESIPDDAKHFLRIEDFHWEGASNKPQFKSSIIRYWQSCLKLARVLVRAFALSLDLPEGHFDAKFAYPDAALALNYYPPLSKALNGAPADTDAQVSIGSHTDFQLFTILWQDAVGGLQVLNRQGQWIRAAPIPGTFVVNIADYLQRITNDLYISTVHRAQNLSGEERISMPFFFGFGLHESCGVLNTCVKDGEKPKDTVPEINSFILELEDDDPDCMGVRKSNNAASLGRGVQEDDFTVLSKKFLAYVHVKNPVLDVPDFRAHVKAAIENGPRWDGPSCLVLIACALACLATHFEQDSFLNSTPESIRSTASNSTDPDTAQAYFFAAKKRLGLLEPSLLQVQCLFFCGVFEMYSLRPLPAWSYFNQACVQFKNLLWRRTQRRAPENMSQKARRLEQRLYWSCMKSECELRCEIPLPSSGITRLSYPDLFPSPPSEVATPAPQPSSLDILEDDIQPEEEKSWFYYLAEISSRRMINRAISIMGYHGEEAWIRNIAKVIEKYEDFDQQINVWCCHIPSQINWQNREHSSNELVHYIQNRAESCREWIHRPFVYYVIHQPPEDPWIPRVLPLAEKGLEIAVELLLDANPHHRHHGTWFMARAAMTRALLVLAAVKSGRFRLPDRWKHAVDSATWALQRWYGEAPDLRKAASVLEELMGQIVRSEV
;
A
#
# COMPACT_ATOMS: atom_id res chain seq x y z
N MET A 1 6.14 -63.14 19.50
CA MET A 1 6.91 -62.01 18.95
C MET A 1 5.89 -61.06 18.36
N SER A 2 5.68 -59.90 19.00
CA SER A 2 4.76 -58.87 18.54
C SER A 2 5.58 -57.86 17.77
N GLU A 3 5.42 -57.80 16.45
CA GLU A 3 6.01 -56.76 15.61
C GLU A 3 5.35 -55.42 15.95
N THR A 4 6.08 -54.56 16.65
CA THR A 4 5.70 -53.17 16.87
C THR A 4 6.00 -52.41 15.58
N THR A 5 5.00 -52.24 14.73
CA THR A 5 5.10 -51.43 13.51
C THR A 5 5.38 -49.99 13.91
N ILE A 6 6.61 -49.52 13.66
CA ILE A 6 7.00 -48.12 13.82
C ILE A 6 6.28 -47.34 12.73
N VAL A 7 5.17 -46.67 13.07
CA VAL A 7 4.49 -45.74 12.17
C VAL A 7 5.35 -44.49 12.09
N SER A 8 6.01 -44.26 10.95
CA SER A 8 6.74 -43.03 10.67
C SER A 8 5.78 -41.83 10.73
N GLU A 9 6.19 -40.74 11.38
CA GLU A 9 5.39 -39.51 11.41
C GLU A 9 5.09 -39.03 9.97
N PRO A 10 3.84 -38.59 9.68
CA PRO A 10 3.47 -38.13 8.35
C PRO A 10 4.27 -36.89 7.95
N GLU A 11 4.76 -36.87 6.71
CA GLU A 11 5.50 -35.75 6.14
C GLU A 11 4.64 -34.46 6.17
N THR A 12 5.26 -33.31 6.38
CA THR A 12 4.56 -32.02 6.49
C THR A 12 5.13 -30.97 5.55
N THR A 13 4.31 -30.00 5.16
CA THR A 13 4.74 -28.82 4.38
C THR A 13 4.18 -27.53 5.00
N LEU A 14 4.72 -26.38 4.61
CA LEU A 14 4.24 -25.07 5.04
C LEU A 14 3.30 -24.49 3.98
N LEU A 15 2.05 -24.26 4.37
CA LEU A 15 1.07 -23.51 3.59
C LEU A 15 1.11 -22.05 3.99
N ARG A 16 1.33 -21.15 3.03
CA ARG A 16 1.22 -19.70 3.22
C ARG A 16 -0.03 -19.20 2.51
N PHE A 17 -0.84 -18.37 3.14
CA PHE A 17 -2.06 -17.81 2.55
C PHE A 17 -2.42 -16.47 3.22
N ALA A 18 -3.26 -15.67 2.58
CA ALA A 18 -3.77 -14.42 3.15
C ALA A 18 -5.01 -14.70 4.03
N SER A 19 -5.11 -14.07 5.20
CA SER A 19 -6.34 -13.98 5.98
C SER A 19 -6.66 -12.54 6.34
N GLY A 20 -7.84 -12.29 6.92
CA GLY A 20 -8.29 -10.97 7.38
C GLY A 20 -7.39 -10.34 8.46
N ASN A 21 -6.47 -11.13 9.04
CA ASN A 21 -5.44 -10.67 9.98
C ASN A 21 -4.04 -10.55 9.33
N GLY A 22 -3.96 -10.63 8.00
CA GLY A 22 -2.71 -10.64 7.22
C GLY A 22 -2.28 -12.06 6.81
N PRO A 23 -1.12 -12.24 6.14
CA PRO A 23 -0.72 -13.57 5.69
C PRO A 23 -0.24 -14.44 6.83
N VAL A 24 -0.77 -15.65 6.83
CA VAL A 24 -0.60 -16.74 7.79
C VAL A 24 0.24 -17.84 7.15
N THR A 25 1.12 -18.46 7.94
CA THR A 25 1.82 -19.69 7.56
C THR A 25 1.36 -20.80 8.49
N ARG A 26 0.91 -21.94 7.94
CA ARG A 26 0.48 -23.12 8.70
C ARG A 26 1.25 -24.35 8.24
N ARG A 27 1.67 -25.19 9.19
CA ARG A 27 2.15 -26.53 8.88
C ARG A 27 0.95 -27.43 8.55
N ILE A 28 1.02 -28.12 7.41
CA ILE A 28 -0.03 -29.02 6.92
C ILE A 28 0.56 -30.40 6.63
N LEU A 29 -0.27 -31.43 6.75
CA LEU A 29 0.10 -32.82 6.50
C LEU A 29 0.10 -33.12 5.01
N ARG A 30 1.15 -33.78 4.50
CA ARG A 30 1.20 -34.38 3.15
C ARG A 30 0.50 -35.74 3.16
N THR A 31 -0.74 -35.78 3.62
CA THR A 31 -1.56 -36.99 3.64
C THR A 31 -2.41 -37.10 2.37
N PRO A 32 -2.72 -38.32 1.89
CA PRO A 32 -3.64 -38.49 0.78
C PRO A 32 -4.98 -37.82 1.04
N LEU A 33 -5.51 -37.18 -0.02
CA LEU A 33 -6.79 -36.51 0.03
C LEU A 33 -7.93 -37.54 0.19
N ARG A 34 -8.79 -37.34 1.19
CA ARG A 34 -9.97 -38.17 1.48
C ARG A 34 -11.22 -37.30 1.59
N ASP A 35 -12.40 -37.94 1.59
CA ASP A 35 -13.65 -37.25 1.84
C ASP A 35 -13.78 -36.88 3.32
N ALA A 36 -14.40 -35.73 3.56
CA ALA A 36 -14.74 -35.27 4.91
C ALA A 36 -15.77 -36.21 5.54
N LEU A 37 -15.59 -36.52 6.83
CA LEU A 37 -16.62 -37.19 7.61
C LEU A 37 -17.73 -36.18 7.97
N LEU A 38 -18.96 -36.65 8.19
CA LEU A 38 -20.04 -35.80 8.70
C LEU A 38 -19.75 -35.23 10.10
N THR A 39 -18.79 -35.80 10.83
CA THR A 39 -18.30 -35.22 12.09
C THR A 39 -17.32 -34.06 11.87
N GLU A 40 -16.73 -33.93 10.68
CA GLU A 40 -15.84 -32.83 10.30
C GLU A 40 -16.60 -31.73 9.56
N ILE A 41 -17.51 -32.08 8.66
CA ILE A 41 -18.39 -31.13 7.95
C ILE A 41 -19.84 -31.66 8.09
N PRO A 42 -20.57 -31.25 9.14
CA PRO A 42 -21.89 -31.80 9.43
C PRO A 42 -22.95 -31.37 8.42
N LEU A 43 -23.94 -32.22 8.21
CA LEU A 43 -25.15 -31.92 7.46
C LEU A 43 -26.25 -31.48 8.44
N ILE A 44 -26.74 -30.27 8.26
CA ILE A 44 -27.74 -29.62 9.11
C ILE A 44 -29.04 -29.45 8.33
N ASP A 45 -30.13 -30.03 8.83
CA ASP A 45 -31.47 -29.74 8.32
C ASP A 45 -31.96 -28.41 8.91
N ILE A 46 -32.10 -27.39 8.05
CA ILE A 46 -32.52 -26.06 8.48
C ILE A 46 -34.01 -25.81 8.27
N SER A 47 -34.81 -26.82 7.90
CA SER A 47 -36.27 -26.68 7.84
C SER A 47 -36.90 -26.13 9.13
N PRO A 48 -36.43 -26.45 10.35
CA PRO A 48 -37.01 -25.89 11.57
C PRO A 48 -36.74 -24.39 11.74
N SER A 49 -35.75 -23.81 11.04
CA SER A 49 -35.50 -22.35 11.04
C SER A 49 -36.66 -21.55 10.45
N PHE A 50 -37.53 -22.19 9.66
CA PHE A 50 -38.74 -21.59 9.09
C PHE A 50 -40.00 -21.83 9.94
N SER A 51 -39.89 -22.55 11.06
CA SER A 51 -41.00 -22.81 11.98
C SER A 51 -41.38 -21.54 12.75
N ASN A 52 -42.66 -21.41 13.11
CA ASN A 52 -43.13 -20.37 14.03
C ASN A 52 -42.65 -20.61 15.48
N ASP A 53 -42.23 -21.82 15.83
CA ASP A 53 -41.74 -22.17 17.17
C ASP A 53 -40.26 -21.78 17.37
N ILE A 54 -40.00 -20.93 18.37
CA ILE A 54 -38.65 -20.47 18.72
C ILE A 54 -37.76 -21.60 19.24
N ALA A 55 -38.32 -22.62 19.91
CA ALA A 55 -37.53 -23.73 20.41
C ALA A 55 -36.93 -24.54 19.24
N SER A 56 -37.75 -24.80 18.22
CA SER A 56 -37.32 -25.41 16.96
C SER A 56 -36.21 -24.62 16.27
N ARG A 57 -36.34 -23.28 16.16
CA ARG A 57 -35.29 -22.43 15.57
C ARG A 57 -33.98 -22.43 16.39
N LYS A 58 -34.09 -22.45 17.72
CA LYS A 58 -32.92 -22.55 18.62
C LYS A 58 -32.20 -23.90 18.50
N LEU A 59 -32.90 -24.99 18.21
CA LEU A 59 -32.25 -26.30 17.98
C LEU A 59 -31.31 -26.24 16.76
N VAL A 60 -31.76 -25.64 15.66
CA VAL A 60 -30.90 -25.44 14.47
C VAL A 60 -29.73 -24.52 14.80
N ALA A 61 -29.99 -23.44 15.52
CA ALA A 61 -28.94 -22.51 15.97
C ALA A 61 -27.86 -23.21 16.80
N GLN A 62 -28.21 -24.17 17.66
CA GLN A 62 -27.24 -24.96 18.43
C GLN A 62 -26.37 -25.86 17.54
N GLN A 63 -26.96 -26.51 16.54
CA GLN A 63 -26.21 -27.30 15.56
C GLN A 63 -25.23 -26.43 14.75
N ILE A 64 -25.68 -25.24 14.33
CA ILE A 64 -24.83 -24.24 13.68
C ILE A 64 -23.71 -23.79 14.61
N ARG A 65 -23.98 -23.51 15.90
CA ARG A 65 -22.95 -23.16 16.89
C ARG A 65 -21.88 -24.26 16.95
N GLN A 66 -22.30 -25.52 17.01
CA GLN A 66 -21.39 -26.66 17.10
C GLN A 66 -20.50 -26.75 15.85
N ALA A 67 -21.07 -26.57 14.65
CA ALA A 67 -20.30 -26.57 13.41
C ALA A 67 -19.34 -25.36 13.32
N ALA A 68 -19.84 -24.16 13.62
CA ALA A 68 -19.09 -22.91 13.55
C ALA A 68 -17.91 -22.86 14.54
N THR A 69 -18.05 -23.46 15.72
CA THR A 69 -16.99 -23.57 16.73
C THR A 69 -16.03 -24.73 16.51
N SER A 70 -16.31 -25.65 15.58
CA SER A 70 -15.48 -26.83 15.29
C SER A 70 -14.70 -26.68 13.98
N SER A 71 -15.35 -26.88 12.85
CA SER A 71 -14.75 -26.80 11.53
C SER A 71 -15.00 -25.47 10.83
N GLY A 72 -16.01 -24.70 11.25
CA GLY A 72 -16.42 -23.51 10.51
C GLY A 72 -17.10 -23.80 9.17
N PHE A 73 -17.34 -25.08 8.84
CA PHE A 73 -17.91 -25.55 7.59
C PHE A 73 -19.03 -26.55 7.88
N PHE A 74 -20.15 -26.42 7.19
CA PHE A 74 -21.26 -27.37 7.30
C PHE A 74 -22.11 -27.37 6.02
N TYR A 75 -22.81 -28.47 5.76
CA TYR A 75 -23.85 -28.52 4.74
C TYR A 75 -25.19 -28.12 5.35
N ILE A 76 -26.02 -27.44 4.57
CA ILE A 76 -27.43 -27.21 4.90
C ILE A 76 -28.34 -27.90 3.89
N THR A 77 -29.40 -28.53 4.39
CA THR A 77 -30.48 -29.12 3.58
C THR A 77 -31.83 -28.54 3.97
N ASN A 78 -32.85 -28.75 3.13
CA ASN A 78 -34.20 -28.20 3.29
C ASN A 78 -34.19 -26.67 3.50
N HIS A 79 -33.31 -25.99 2.77
CA HIS A 79 -33.04 -24.55 2.87
C HIS A 79 -34.07 -23.66 2.16
N GLY A 80 -35.09 -24.23 1.55
CA GLY A 80 -36.20 -23.49 0.94
C GLY A 80 -35.91 -22.85 -0.43
N ILE A 81 -34.74 -23.13 -1.04
CA ILE A 81 -34.45 -22.75 -2.43
C ILE A 81 -34.77 -23.96 -3.30
N ASP A 82 -35.73 -23.79 -4.21
CA ASP A 82 -36.17 -24.84 -5.14
C ASP A 82 -35.03 -25.21 -6.10
N SER A 83 -34.86 -26.51 -6.40
CA SER A 83 -33.76 -26.96 -7.26
C SER A 83 -33.86 -26.36 -8.67
N SER A 84 -35.07 -26.06 -9.16
CA SER A 84 -35.25 -25.39 -10.46
C SER A 84 -34.57 -24.01 -10.52
N VAL A 85 -34.37 -23.34 -9.38
CA VAL A 85 -33.63 -22.06 -9.32
C VAL A 85 -32.14 -22.29 -9.48
N THR A 86 -31.58 -23.27 -8.76
CA THR A 86 -30.15 -23.60 -8.86
C THR A 86 -29.82 -24.21 -10.21
N ASP A 87 -30.69 -25.06 -10.75
CA ASP A 87 -30.53 -25.73 -12.03
C ASP A 87 -30.58 -24.71 -13.17
N ALA A 88 -31.54 -23.78 -13.15
CA ALA A 88 -31.62 -22.71 -14.15
C ALA A 88 -30.40 -21.77 -14.10
N ALA A 89 -29.92 -21.42 -12.91
CA ALA A 89 -28.72 -20.61 -12.76
C ALA A 89 -27.45 -21.35 -13.23
N HIS A 90 -27.35 -22.64 -12.95
CA HIS A 90 -26.27 -23.50 -13.41
C HIS A 90 -26.23 -23.62 -14.94
N GLU A 91 -27.36 -23.95 -15.57
CA GLU A 91 -27.47 -24.01 -17.04
C GLU A 91 -27.14 -22.65 -17.68
N ALA A 92 -27.65 -21.56 -17.11
CA ALA A 92 -27.32 -20.22 -17.58
C ALA A 92 -25.82 -19.89 -17.47
N CYS A 93 -25.14 -20.34 -16.40
CA CYS A 93 -23.69 -20.23 -16.27
C CYS A 93 -22.97 -20.99 -17.39
N LEU A 94 -23.34 -22.25 -17.63
CA LEU A 94 -22.74 -23.06 -18.69
C LEU A 94 -22.95 -22.42 -20.06
N GLU A 95 -24.16 -21.97 -20.38
CA GLU A 95 -24.46 -21.26 -21.62
C GLU A 95 -23.63 -19.98 -21.80
N TYR A 96 -23.34 -19.28 -20.70
CA TYR A 96 -22.53 -18.07 -20.71
C TYR A 96 -21.03 -18.37 -20.87
N PHE A 97 -20.48 -19.31 -20.09
CA PHE A 97 -19.03 -19.59 -20.09
C PHE A 97 -18.57 -20.40 -21.31
N ARG A 98 -19.45 -21.21 -21.92
CA ARG A 98 -19.18 -21.92 -23.17
C ARG A 98 -19.19 -21.04 -24.42
N GLN A 99 -19.40 -19.74 -24.28
CA GLN A 99 -19.26 -18.80 -25.38
C GLN A 99 -17.80 -18.60 -25.77
N GLU A 100 -17.59 -18.17 -27.02
CA GLU A 100 -16.31 -17.64 -27.47
C GLU A 100 -15.82 -16.50 -26.55
N GLU A 101 -14.52 -16.42 -26.36
CA GLU A 101 -13.88 -15.45 -25.47
C GLU A 101 -14.32 -14.00 -25.78
N GLU A 102 -14.37 -13.63 -27.07
CA GLU A 102 -14.81 -12.30 -27.52
C GLU A 102 -16.18 -11.91 -26.99
N ALA A 103 -17.13 -12.86 -26.92
CA ALA A 103 -18.47 -12.60 -26.42
C ALA A 103 -18.47 -12.36 -24.89
N LYS A 104 -17.67 -13.12 -24.14
CA LYS A 104 -17.51 -12.97 -22.67
C LYS A 104 -16.80 -11.67 -22.30
N MET A 105 -15.80 -11.28 -23.09
CA MET A 105 -15.01 -10.06 -22.91
C MET A 105 -15.82 -8.76 -23.10
N ARG A 106 -17.03 -8.81 -23.66
CA ARG A 106 -17.96 -7.67 -23.66
C ARG A 106 -18.35 -7.21 -22.25
N SER A 107 -18.39 -8.13 -21.29
CA SER A 107 -18.62 -7.85 -19.88
C SER A 107 -17.32 -7.84 -19.05
N TRP A 108 -16.15 -7.64 -19.69
CA TRP A 108 -14.87 -7.70 -18.98
C TRP A 108 -14.77 -6.69 -17.84
N VAL A 109 -14.32 -7.16 -16.69
CA VAL A 109 -14.27 -6.43 -15.43
C VAL A 109 -13.46 -5.12 -15.52
N GLY A 110 -12.41 -5.07 -16.35
CA GLY A 110 -11.56 -3.87 -16.50
C GLY A 110 -12.26 -2.67 -17.12
N LYS A 111 -13.46 -2.84 -17.69
CA LYS A 111 -14.31 -1.75 -18.18
C LYS A 111 -15.45 -1.37 -17.23
N SER A 112 -15.63 -2.12 -16.14
CA SER A 112 -16.67 -1.83 -15.12
C SER A 112 -16.18 -0.73 -14.18
N ARG A 113 -17.10 0.15 -13.76
CA ARG A 113 -16.81 1.21 -12.77
C ARG A 113 -16.58 0.62 -11.37
N TYR A 114 -17.22 -0.52 -11.09
CA TYR A 114 -17.24 -1.15 -9.77
C TYR A 114 -16.68 -2.57 -9.77
N PHE A 115 -15.92 -2.95 -10.79
CA PHE A 115 -15.33 -4.27 -10.97
C PHE A 115 -16.33 -5.44 -10.95
N ASN A 116 -17.56 -5.20 -11.44
CA ASN A 116 -18.49 -6.28 -11.75
C ASN A 116 -18.28 -6.78 -13.20
N GLY A 117 -18.57 -8.06 -13.43
CA GLY A 117 -18.48 -8.70 -14.73
C GLY A 117 -17.45 -9.83 -14.80
N TYR A 118 -17.01 -10.10 -16.01
CA TYR A 118 -16.21 -11.26 -16.42
C TYR A 118 -14.72 -11.08 -16.19
N LYS A 119 -14.08 -12.14 -15.71
CA LYS A 119 -12.65 -12.29 -15.47
C LYS A 119 -12.17 -13.52 -16.25
N PRO A 120 -11.25 -13.36 -17.22
CA PRO A 120 -10.78 -14.46 -18.06
C PRO A 120 -9.86 -15.43 -17.30
N PRO A 121 -9.55 -16.60 -17.88
CA PRO A 121 -8.61 -17.55 -17.28
C PRO A 121 -7.27 -16.90 -16.97
N GLY A 122 -6.66 -17.26 -15.84
CA GLY A 122 -5.33 -16.78 -15.48
C GLY A 122 -5.29 -15.32 -15.01
N SER A 123 -6.41 -14.61 -14.96
CA SER A 123 -6.46 -13.20 -14.52
C SER A 123 -6.55 -13.05 -13.00
N GLN A 124 -6.53 -14.15 -12.25
CA GLN A 124 -6.71 -14.17 -10.79
C GLN A 124 -5.68 -15.08 -10.13
N ARG A 125 -5.20 -14.66 -8.96
CA ARG A 125 -4.31 -15.45 -8.11
C ARG A 125 -4.65 -15.20 -6.65
N ILE A 126 -5.61 -15.95 -6.13
CA ILE A 126 -6.08 -15.80 -4.75
C ILE A 126 -4.93 -16.00 -3.75
N ASN A 127 -4.11 -17.04 -3.95
CA ASN A 127 -2.93 -17.26 -3.14
C ASN A 127 -1.66 -16.98 -3.94
N LYS A 128 -0.96 -15.89 -3.58
CA LYS A 128 0.29 -15.47 -4.26
C LYS A 128 1.40 -16.52 -4.17
N SER A 129 1.34 -17.45 -3.21
CA SER A 129 2.34 -18.51 -3.03
C SER A 129 2.02 -19.81 -3.78
N GLU A 130 0.87 -19.89 -4.45
CA GLU A 130 0.46 -21.04 -5.27
C GLU A 130 0.34 -20.62 -6.75
N SER A 131 -0.03 -21.56 -7.65
CA SER A 131 -0.20 -21.25 -9.08
C SER A 131 -1.28 -20.18 -9.31
N VAL A 132 -1.24 -19.55 -10.48
CA VAL A 132 -2.35 -18.73 -10.96
C VAL A 132 -3.62 -19.60 -11.02
N ASP A 133 -4.77 -19.02 -10.66
CA ASP A 133 -6.04 -19.74 -10.58
C ASP A 133 -6.49 -20.14 -12.00
N VAL A 134 -6.73 -21.45 -12.21
CA VAL A 134 -7.26 -21.96 -13.48
C VAL A 134 -8.79 -21.94 -13.44
N ARG A 135 -9.37 -20.76 -13.62
CA ARG A 135 -10.83 -20.53 -13.69
C ARG A 135 -11.19 -19.28 -14.48
N GLU A 136 -12.43 -19.25 -14.95
CA GLU A 136 -13.13 -18.03 -15.35
C GLU A 136 -14.11 -17.62 -14.26
N THR A 137 -14.36 -16.31 -14.12
CA THR A 137 -15.32 -15.82 -13.12
C THR A 137 -16.21 -14.73 -13.71
N PHE A 138 -17.51 -14.81 -13.44
CA PHE A 138 -18.42 -13.66 -13.58
C PHE A 138 -18.90 -13.27 -12.19
N SER A 139 -18.62 -12.05 -11.74
CA SER A 139 -18.95 -11.63 -10.38
C SER A 139 -19.63 -10.27 -10.32
N TRP A 140 -20.46 -10.06 -9.32
CA TRP A 140 -21.09 -8.78 -9.07
C TRP A 140 -21.39 -8.57 -7.58
N THR A 141 -21.60 -7.31 -7.21
CA THR A 141 -21.81 -6.84 -5.83
C THR A 141 -23.26 -6.40 -5.60
N TYR A 142 -23.63 -6.16 -4.34
CA TYR A 142 -24.99 -5.86 -3.92
C TYR A 142 -25.61 -4.67 -4.66
N ASP A 143 -26.74 -4.93 -5.30
CA ASP A 143 -27.59 -3.94 -5.95
C ASP A 143 -29.00 -3.99 -5.33
N PRO A 144 -29.46 -2.93 -4.65
CA PRO A 144 -30.76 -2.90 -3.97
C PRO A 144 -31.94 -3.05 -4.94
N ARG A 145 -31.78 -2.76 -6.25
CA ARG A 145 -32.82 -2.97 -7.27
C ARG A 145 -33.19 -4.45 -7.43
N HIS A 146 -32.31 -5.34 -6.98
CA HIS A 146 -32.50 -6.78 -7.04
C HIS A 146 -32.74 -7.41 -5.68
N ASP A 147 -32.90 -6.62 -4.61
CA ASP A 147 -33.26 -7.12 -3.30
C ASP A 147 -34.79 -7.13 -3.11
N PRO A 148 -35.41 -8.30 -2.83
CA PRO A 148 -36.86 -8.41 -2.70
C PRO A 148 -37.44 -7.68 -1.47
N ASP A 149 -36.62 -7.36 -0.48
CA ASP A 149 -37.06 -6.63 0.72
C ASP A 149 -36.99 -5.10 0.53
N ILE A 150 -36.35 -4.61 -0.54
CA ILE A 150 -36.31 -3.20 -0.90
C ILE A 150 -37.47 -2.86 -1.84
N ARG A 151 -38.44 -2.11 -1.32
CA ARG A 151 -39.60 -1.66 -2.10
C ARG A 151 -39.33 -0.41 -2.93
N ASP A 152 -38.51 0.49 -2.39
CA ASP A 152 -38.18 1.77 -2.99
C ASP A 152 -36.71 2.10 -2.74
N VAL A 153 -35.90 2.07 -3.80
CA VAL A 153 -34.46 2.36 -3.75
C VAL A 153 -34.20 3.83 -3.41
N GLU A 154 -35.13 4.73 -3.72
CA GLU A 154 -35.00 6.14 -3.39
C GLU A 154 -35.19 6.40 -1.89
N SER A 155 -35.86 5.49 -1.19
CA SER A 155 -36.06 5.58 0.27
C SER A 155 -34.84 5.15 1.10
N ILE A 156 -33.78 4.64 0.46
CA ILE A 156 -32.56 4.23 1.15
C ILE A 156 -31.89 5.47 1.79
N PRO A 157 -31.47 5.41 3.07
CA PRO A 157 -30.72 6.47 3.73
C PRO A 157 -29.43 6.87 2.99
N ASP A 158 -29.08 8.16 3.03
CA ASP A 158 -27.93 8.70 2.27
C ASP A 158 -26.58 8.11 2.70
N ASP A 159 -26.43 7.80 3.99
CA ASP A 159 -25.25 7.13 4.56
C ASP A 159 -25.05 5.73 3.99
N ALA A 160 -26.14 4.97 3.77
CA ALA A 160 -26.09 3.69 3.07
C ALA A 160 -25.89 3.85 1.56
N LYS A 161 -26.61 4.79 0.92
CA LYS A 161 -26.54 5.05 -0.53
C LYS A 161 -25.12 5.33 -1.03
N HIS A 162 -24.31 6.04 -0.22
CA HIS A 162 -22.93 6.37 -0.57
C HIS A 162 -22.07 5.13 -0.89
N PHE A 163 -22.36 3.99 -0.29
CA PHE A 163 -21.59 2.75 -0.48
C PHE A 163 -22.17 1.79 -1.53
N LEU A 164 -23.34 2.09 -2.11
CA LEU A 164 -23.98 1.22 -3.09
C LEU A 164 -23.31 1.34 -4.46
N ARG A 165 -23.02 0.19 -5.08
CA ARG A 165 -22.27 0.07 -6.33
C ARG A 165 -23.19 -0.37 -7.48
N ILE A 166 -24.14 0.49 -7.82
CA ILE A 166 -25.19 0.20 -8.80
C ILE A 166 -24.68 0.43 -10.22
N GLU A 167 -24.73 -0.58 -11.08
CA GLU A 167 -24.42 -0.47 -12.52
C GLU A 167 -25.07 -1.59 -13.35
N ASP A 168 -25.27 -1.35 -14.65
CA ASP A 168 -25.82 -2.33 -15.59
C ASP A 168 -24.80 -2.85 -16.63
N PHE A 169 -23.58 -2.31 -16.64
CA PHE A 169 -22.54 -2.63 -17.64
C PHE A 169 -22.32 -4.14 -17.85
N HIS A 170 -22.17 -4.90 -16.77
CA HIS A 170 -21.92 -6.34 -16.82
C HIS A 170 -23.13 -7.11 -17.39
N TRP A 171 -24.36 -6.61 -17.16
CA TRP A 171 -25.57 -7.17 -17.75
C TRP A 171 -25.71 -6.84 -19.23
N GLU A 172 -25.36 -5.63 -19.64
CA GLU A 172 -25.33 -5.22 -21.05
C GLU A 172 -24.33 -6.06 -21.84
N GLY A 173 -23.13 -6.29 -21.28
CA GLY A 173 -22.10 -7.13 -21.90
C GLY A 173 -22.53 -8.60 -22.07
N ALA A 174 -23.39 -9.10 -21.19
CA ALA A 174 -23.96 -10.46 -21.23
C ALA A 174 -25.33 -10.53 -21.93
N SER A 175 -25.83 -9.43 -22.52
CA SER A 175 -27.19 -9.31 -23.05
C SER A 175 -27.52 -10.29 -24.19
N ASN A 176 -26.50 -10.80 -24.88
CA ASN A 176 -26.66 -11.82 -25.91
C ASN A 176 -27.02 -13.22 -25.35
N LYS A 177 -27.01 -13.37 -24.02
CA LYS A 177 -27.55 -14.52 -23.28
C LYS A 177 -28.75 -14.04 -22.46
N PRO A 178 -29.94 -13.94 -23.07
CA PRO A 178 -31.10 -13.28 -22.43
C PRO A 178 -31.55 -13.94 -21.13
N GLN A 179 -31.36 -15.27 -20.99
CA GLN A 179 -31.73 -16.00 -19.77
C GLN A 179 -30.68 -15.91 -18.65
N PHE A 180 -29.50 -15.36 -18.93
CA PHE A 180 -28.43 -15.26 -17.95
C PHE A 180 -28.82 -14.32 -16.82
N LYS A 181 -29.17 -13.06 -17.14
CA LYS A 181 -29.56 -12.07 -16.14
C LYS A 181 -30.72 -12.54 -15.26
N SER A 182 -31.81 -13.02 -15.87
CA SER A 182 -33.01 -13.43 -15.14
C SER A 182 -32.76 -14.60 -14.19
N SER A 183 -32.02 -15.62 -14.63
CA SER A 183 -31.72 -16.82 -13.83
C SER A 183 -30.78 -16.50 -12.67
N ILE A 184 -29.73 -15.72 -12.92
CA ILE A 184 -28.75 -15.33 -11.90
C ILE A 184 -29.38 -14.39 -10.85
N ILE A 185 -30.23 -13.44 -11.26
CA ILE A 185 -30.96 -12.57 -10.32
C ILE A 185 -31.92 -13.40 -9.46
N ARG A 186 -32.64 -14.38 -10.03
CA ARG A 186 -33.54 -15.24 -9.26
C ARG A 186 -32.79 -16.08 -8.22
N TYR A 187 -31.62 -16.60 -8.58
CA TYR A 187 -30.73 -17.29 -7.63
C TYR A 187 -30.23 -16.35 -6.53
N TRP A 188 -29.70 -15.18 -6.91
CA TRP A 188 -29.28 -14.12 -6.00
C TRP A 188 -30.35 -13.76 -4.97
N GLN A 189 -31.58 -13.50 -5.41
CA GLN A 189 -32.71 -13.17 -4.53
C GLN A 189 -33.04 -14.29 -3.54
N SER A 190 -32.90 -15.54 -3.98
CA SER A 190 -33.14 -16.71 -3.14
C SER A 190 -32.04 -16.85 -2.07
N CYS A 191 -30.78 -16.62 -2.46
CA CYS A 191 -29.65 -16.59 -1.53
C CYS A 191 -29.76 -15.45 -0.51
N LEU A 192 -30.19 -14.24 -0.91
CA LEU A 192 -30.42 -13.12 0.01
C LEU A 192 -31.43 -13.48 1.10
N LYS A 193 -32.58 -14.07 0.72
CA LYS A 193 -33.60 -14.51 1.68
C LYS A 193 -33.06 -15.56 2.63
N LEU A 194 -32.34 -16.56 2.12
CA LEU A 194 -31.72 -17.61 2.93
C LEU A 194 -30.65 -17.03 3.87
N ALA A 195 -29.82 -16.10 3.40
CA ALA A 195 -28.79 -15.46 4.20
C ALA A 195 -29.39 -14.71 5.40
N ARG A 196 -30.52 -14.01 5.23
CA ARG A 196 -31.26 -13.38 6.34
C ARG A 196 -31.78 -14.38 7.37
N VAL A 197 -32.21 -15.57 6.94
CA VAL A 197 -32.59 -16.66 7.87
C VAL A 197 -31.36 -17.17 8.64
N LEU A 198 -30.24 -17.37 7.96
CA LEU A 198 -29.00 -17.82 8.60
C LEU A 198 -28.45 -16.79 9.59
N VAL A 199 -28.52 -15.50 9.30
CA VAL A 199 -28.15 -14.43 10.24
C VAL A 199 -28.92 -14.54 11.56
N ARG A 200 -30.24 -14.77 11.49
CA ARG A 200 -31.07 -14.94 12.69
C ARG A 200 -30.72 -16.20 13.46
N ALA A 201 -30.41 -17.29 12.75
CA ALA A 201 -29.89 -18.50 13.35
C ALA A 201 -28.53 -18.27 14.04
N PHE A 202 -27.64 -17.48 13.42
CA PHE A 202 -26.36 -17.07 14.03
C PHE A 202 -26.58 -16.23 15.29
N ALA A 203 -27.51 -15.27 15.28
CA ALA A 203 -27.85 -14.49 16.47
C ALA A 203 -28.31 -15.39 17.63
N LEU A 204 -29.26 -16.31 17.37
CA LEU A 204 -29.72 -17.28 18.36
C LEU A 204 -28.60 -18.18 18.86
N SER A 205 -27.69 -18.59 17.97
CA SER A 205 -26.56 -19.46 18.30
C SER A 205 -25.50 -18.78 19.17
N LEU A 206 -25.52 -17.45 19.25
CA LEU A 206 -24.65 -16.60 20.07
C LEU A 206 -25.35 -16.08 21.33
N ASP A 207 -26.50 -16.67 21.69
CA ASP A 207 -27.33 -16.29 22.82
C ASP A 207 -27.85 -14.84 22.75
N LEU A 208 -28.00 -14.31 21.54
CA LEU A 208 -28.55 -12.98 21.26
C LEU A 208 -30.04 -13.07 20.88
N PRO A 209 -30.79 -11.96 20.97
CA PRO A 209 -32.13 -11.87 20.38
C PRO A 209 -32.11 -12.25 18.90
N GLU A 210 -33.14 -12.96 18.41
CA GLU A 210 -33.18 -13.48 17.04
C GLU A 210 -32.94 -12.39 15.98
N GLY A 211 -33.59 -11.23 16.12
CA GLY A 211 -33.44 -10.10 15.21
C GLY A 211 -32.28 -9.15 15.55
N HIS A 212 -31.33 -9.55 16.40
CA HIS A 212 -30.26 -8.66 16.90
C HIS A 212 -29.50 -7.95 15.78
N PHE A 213 -29.26 -8.63 14.65
CA PHE A 213 -28.53 -8.05 13.53
C PHE A 213 -29.40 -7.51 12.40
N ASP A 214 -30.74 -7.63 12.46
CA ASP A 214 -31.63 -7.36 11.31
C ASP A 214 -31.38 -5.99 10.66
N ALA A 215 -31.19 -4.94 11.47
CA ALA A 215 -30.92 -3.59 10.98
C ALA A 215 -29.60 -3.50 10.18
N LYS A 216 -28.57 -4.25 10.57
CA LYS A 216 -27.24 -4.24 9.93
C LYS A 216 -27.23 -4.91 8.55
N PHE A 217 -28.31 -5.61 8.20
CA PHE A 217 -28.50 -6.32 6.94
C PHE A 217 -29.65 -5.74 6.10
N ALA A 218 -30.08 -4.52 6.40
CA ALA A 218 -31.02 -3.80 5.55
C ALA A 218 -30.42 -3.54 4.16
N TYR A 219 -29.14 -3.16 4.11
CA TYR A 219 -28.37 -2.96 2.87
C TYR A 219 -27.02 -3.70 2.97
N PRO A 220 -27.01 -5.03 2.88
CA PRO A 220 -25.84 -5.86 3.21
C PRO A 220 -24.70 -5.66 2.22
N ASP A 221 -23.46 -5.87 2.68
CA ASP A 221 -22.36 -6.16 1.78
C ASP A 221 -22.51 -7.60 1.30
N ALA A 222 -22.96 -7.77 0.07
CA ALA A 222 -23.15 -9.09 -0.55
C ALA A 222 -22.49 -9.13 -1.92
N ALA A 223 -21.97 -10.29 -2.28
CA ALA A 223 -21.39 -10.52 -3.59
C ALA A 223 -21.69 -11.93 -4.07
N LEU A 224 -21.75 -12.12 -5.38
CA LEU A 224 -21.90 -13.42 -6.01
C LEU A 224 -20.79 -13.59 -7.02
N ALA A 225 -20.11 -14.72 -6.98
CA ALA A 225 -19.18 -15.13 -8.02
C ALA A 225 -19.68 -16.43 -8.65
N LEU A 226 -19.75 -16.44 -9.98
CA LEU A 226 -20.02 -17.61 -10.79
C LEU A 226 -18.67 -18.07 -11.32
N ASN A 227 -18.14 -19.17 -10.79
CA ASN A 227 -16.83 -19.69 -11.18
C ASN A 227 -17.00 -20.86 -12.12
N TYR A 228 -16.34 -20.80 -13.27
CA TYR A 228 -16.24 -21.88 -14.24
C TYR A 228 -14.81 -22.41 -14.30
N TYR A 229 -14.67 -23.73 -14.17
CA TYR A 229 -13.39 -24.41 -14.26
C TYR A 229 -13.40 -25.30 -15.49
N PRO A 230 -12.59 -24.99 -16.51
CA PRO A 230 -12.51 -25.84 -17.68
C PRO A 230 -11.92 -27.22 -17.33
N PRO A 231 -12.17 -28.24 -18.15
CA PRO A 231 -11.49 -29.53 -18.05
C PRO A 231 -9.96 -29.37 -18.07
N LEU A 232 -9.26 -29.84 -17.04
CA LEU A 232 -7.79 -29.93 -17.08
C LEU A 232 -7.39 -31.16 -17.92
N SER A 233 -6.43 -31.00 -18.85
CA SER A 233 -6.01 -32.09 -19.74
C SER A 233 -5.45 -33.29 -18.95
N LYS A 234 -5.82 -34.52 -19.34
CA LYS A 234 -5.41 -35.80 -18.71
C LYS A 234 -3.90 -36.02 -18.58
N ALA A 235 -3.05 -35.20 -19.21
CA ALA A 235 -1.60 -35.30 -19.19
C ALA A 235 -0.97 -35.04 -17.81
N LEU A 236 -1.72 -34.55 -16.82
CA LEU A 236 -1.27 -34.32 -15.45
C LEU A 236 -1.58 -35.46 -14.46
N ASN A 237 -2.33 -36.48 -14.89
CA ASN A 237 -2.75 -37.61 -14.01
C ASN A 237 -1.63 -38.62 -13.67
N GLY A 238 -0.37 -38.29 -13.95
CA GLY A 238 0.79 -39.15 -13.69
C GLY A 238 2.05 -38.43 -13.18
N ALA A 239 1.98 -37.13 -12.90
CA ALA A 239 3.10 -36.42 -12.28
C ALA A 239 3.16 -36.75 -10.77
N PRO A 240 4.36 -36.91 -10.17
CA PRO A 240 4.50 -37.05 -8.72
C PRO A 240 3.81 -35.87 -8.03
N ALA A 241 3.23 -36.10 -6.84
CA ALA A 241 2.53 -35.10 -6.03
C ALA A 241 3.38 -33.88 -5.57
N ASP A 242 4.60 -33.74 -6.10
CA ASP A 242 5.65 -32.79 -5.73
C ASP A 242 6.00 -31.80 -6.88
N THR A 243 5.29 -31.84 -8.01
CA THR A 243 5.31 -30.72 -8.98
C THR A 243 4.17 -29.76 -8.63
N ASP A 244 4.47 -28.45 -8.46
CA ASP A 244 3.52 -27.35 -8.23
C ASP A 244 2.13 -27.62 -8.84
N ALA A 245 1.25 -28.24 -8.06
CA ALA A 245 -0.01 -28.75 -8.57
C ALA A 245 -0.88 -27.54 -8.93
N GLN A 246 -1.27 -27.43 -10.21
CA GLN A 246 -2.19 -26.39 -10.66
C GLN A 246 -3.43 -26.40 -9.76
N VAL A 247 -3.61 -25.31 -9.00
CA VAL A 247 -4.81 -25.08 -8.20
C VAL A 247 -5.83 -24.33 -9.04
N SER A 248 -7.09 -24.75 -8.97
CA SER A 248 -8.20 -24.06 -9.65
C SER A 248 -8.58 -22.79 -8.90
N ILE A 249 -8.54 -22.85 -7.56
CA ILE A 249 -8.49 -21.70 -6.66
C ILE A 249 -7.45 -21.99 -5.59
N GLY A 250 -6.50 -21.09 -5.40
CA GLY A 250 -5.52 -21.16 -4.30
C GLY A 250 -6.15 -21.12 -2.89
N SER A 251 -5.41 -21.63 -1.92
CA SER A 251 -5.77 -21.70 -0.50
C SER A 251 -6.01 -20.31 0.11
N HIS A 252 -7.17 -20.12 0.75
CA HIS A 252 -7.58 -18.85 1.34
C HIS A 252 -8.60 -19.02 2.47
N THR A 253 -8.91 -17.93 3.16
CA THR A 253 -10.13 -17.75 3.94
C THR A 253 -11.03 -16.70 3.28
N ASP A 254 -12.33 -16.78 3.55
CA ASP A 254 -13.28 -15.76 3.10
C ASP A 254 -13.31 -14.58 4.07
N PHE A 255 -13.63 -13.37 3.59
CA PHE A 255 -13.51 -12.15 4.38
C PHE A 255 -14.80 -11.63 5.02
N GLN A 256 -15.98 -11.90 4.46
CA GLN A 256 -17.25 -11.38 4.97
C GLN A 256 -17.70 -12.12 6.26
N LEU A 257 -19.00 -12.29 6.52
CA LEU A 257 -19.45 -13.02 7.71
C LEU A 257 -19.54 -14.52 7.43
N PHE A 258 -20.14 -14.89 6.32
CA PHE A 258 -20.21 -16.28 5.87
C PHE A 258 -20.46 -16.34 4.36
N THR A 259 -20.24 -17.52 3.80
CA THR A 259 -20.49 -17.82 2.39
C THR A 259 -21.50 -18.95 2.28
N ILE A 260 -22.45 -18.81 1.36
CA ILE A 260 -23.36 -19.89 0.93
C ILE A 260 -22.88 -20.36 -0.44
N LEU A 261 -22.37 -21.58 -0.51
CA LEU A 261 -21.74 -22.12 -1.70
C LEU A 261 -22.58 -23.25 -2.29
N TRP A 262 -23.09 -23.01 -3.51
CA TRP A 262 -23.55 -24.08 -4.38
C TRP A 262 -22.37 -24.66 -5.15
N GLN A 263 -22.30 -25.99 -5.21
CA GLN A 263 -21.35 -26.72 -6.02
C GLN A 263 -22.08 -27.80 -6.81
N ASP A 264 -21.61 -28.05 -8.04
CA ASP A 264 -22.09 -29.13 -8.88
C ASP A 264 -21.67 -30.51 -8.35
N ALA A 265 -22.05 -31.56 -9.10
CA ALA A 265 -21.70 -32.95 -8.77
C ALA A 265 -20.22 -33.30 -9.02
N VAL A 266 -19.44 -32.45 -9.68
CA VAL A 266 -18.02 -32.70 -9.99
C VAL A 266 -17.17 -32.54 -8.72
N GLY A 267 -17.54 -31.59 -7.84
CA GLY A 267 -16.83 -31.36 -6.59
C GLY A 267 -15.44 -30.75 -6.81
N GLY A 268 -14.55 -30.86 -5.84
CA GLY A 268 -13.20 -30.28 -5.90
C GLY A 268 -12.91 -29.24 -4.82
N LEU A 269 -13.91 -28.85 -4.03
CA LEU A 269 -13.71 -28.09 -2.80
C LEU A 269 -12.94 -28.93 -1.77
N GLN A 270 -11.87 -28.34 -1.23
CA GLN A 270 -11.06 -28.94 -0.19
C GLN A 270 -10.98 -27.98 1.00
N VAL A 271 -11.16 -28.53 2.19
CA VAL A 271 -11.15 -27.80 3.48
C VAL A 271 -9.95 -28.29 4.29
N LEU A 272 -9.23 -27.37 4.92
CA LEU A 272 -8.11 -27.72 5.79
C LEU A 272 -8.63 -27.98 7.21
N ASN A 273 -8.66 -29.24 7.64
CA ASN A 273 -9.15 -29.57 8.97
C ASN A 273 -8.14 -29.16 10.08
N ARG A 274 -8.55 -29.29 11.34
CA ARG A 274 -7.73 -28.90 12.51
C ARG A 274 -6.43 -29.69 12.65
N GLN A 275 -6.38 -30.90 12.09
CA GLN A 275 -5.19 -31.74 12.09
C GLN A 275 -4.19 -31.31 10.99
N GLY A 276 -4.53 -30.29 10.20
CA GLY A 276 -3.72 -29.82 9.08
C GLY A 276 -3.82 -30.72 7.85
N GLN A 277 -4.85 -31.56 7.75
CA GLN A 277 -5.11 -32.40 6.58
C GLN A 277 -6.12 -31.71 5.65
N TRP A 278 -5.84 -31.72 4.35
CA TRP A 278 -6.84 -31.38 3.33
C TRP A 278 -7.88 -32.52 3.24
N ILE A 279 -9.16 -32.17 3.36
CA ILE A 279 -10.31 -33.07 3.20
C ILE A 279 -11.25 -32.55 2.13
N ARG A 280 -11.89 -33.44 1.35
CA ARG A 280 -12.86 -33.07 0.31
C ARG A 280 -14.22 -32.81 0.94
N ALA A 281 -14.80 -31.66 0.63
CA ALA A 281 -16.21 -31.39 0.84
C ALA A 281 -16.98 -31.96 -0.36
N ALA A 282 -17.24 -33.27 -0.33
CA ALA A 282 -17.92 -33.99 -1.42
C ALA A 282 -19.32 -33.40 -1.70
N PRO A 283 -19.73 -33.20 -2.97
CA PRO A 283 -21.07 -32.70 -3.28
C PRO A 283 -22.17 -33.60 -2.71
N ILE A 284 -23.15 -33.01 -2.03
CA ILE A 284 -24.36 -33.69 -1.57
C ILE A 284 -25.56 -33.07 -2.30
N PRO A 285 -26.34 -33.83 -3.10
CA PRO A 285 -27.48 -33.29 -3.82
C PRO A 285 -28.48 -32.57 -2.91
N GLY A 286 -29.00 -31.43 -3.35
CA GLY A 286 -29.99 -30.64 -2.61
C GLY A 286 -29.44 -29.92 -1.37
N THR A 287 -28.14 -29.62 -1.36
CA THR A 287 -27.49 -28.91 -0.25
C THR A 287 -26.70 -27.70 -0.71
N PHE A 288 -26.46 -26.78 0.22
CA PHE A 288 -25.40 -25.78 0.12
C PHE A 288 -24.32 -26.07 1.16
N VAL A 289 -23.07 -25.78 0.81
CA VAL A 289 -22.00 -25.66 1.80
C VAL A 289 -22.06 -24.26 2.39
N VAL A 290 -21.99 -24.12 3.70
CA VAL A 290 -21.86 -22.85 4.40
C VAL A 290 -20.55 -22.83 5.14
N ASN A 291 -19.78 -21.75 4.99
CA ASN A 291 -18.58 -21.52 5.78
C ASN A 291 -18.59 -20.18 6.49
N ILE A 292 -18.05 -20.16 7.70
CA ILE A 292 -17.76 -18.95 8.45
C ILE A 292 -16.57 -18.25 7.80
N ALA A 293 -16.65 -16.92 7.74
CA ALA A 293 -15.62 -16.06 7.19
C ALA A 293 -15.00 -15.18 8.28
N ASP A 294 -13.90 -14.51 7.93
CA ASP A 294 -13.00 -13.84 8.88
C ASP A 294 -13.69 -12.78 9.74
N TYR A 295 -14.70 -12.07 9.20
CA TYR A 295 -15.40 -11.05 9.99
C TYR A 295 -16.28 -11.70 11.07
N LEU A 296 -16.98 -12.81 10.77
CA LEU A 296 -17.81 -13.47 11.79
C LEU A 296 -16.96 -14.16 12.85
N GLN A 297 -15.81 -14.75 12.47
CA GLN A 297 -14.81 -15.20 13.42
C GLN A 297 -14.40 -14.05 14.36
N ARG A 298 -14.13 -12.86 13.81
CA ARG A 298 -13.67 -11.71 14.58
C ARG A 298 -14.71 -11.17 15.57
N ILE A 299 -15.94 -10.89 15.13
CA ILE A 299 -16.98 -10.34 16.03
C ILE A 299 -17.38 -11.35 17.12
N THR A 300 -17.12 -12.63 16.90
CA THR A 300 -17.30 -13.69 17.90
C THR A 300 -16.05 -13.96 18.74
N ASN A 301 -15.05 -13.06 18.72
CA ASN A 301 -13.81 -13.18 19.52
C ASN A 301 -12.98 -14.46 19.24
N ASP A 302 -12.99 -14.92 17.98
CA ASP A 302 -12.49 -16.22 17.52
C ASP A 302 -13.23 -17.45 18.11
N LEU A 303 -14.46 -17.28 18.60
CA LEU A 303 -15.31 -18.40 18.97
C LEU A 303 -15.71 -19.22 17.74
N TYR A 304 -16.12 -18.55 16.66
CA TYR A 304 -16.36 -19.19 15.37
C TYR A 304 -15.10 -19.18 14.51
N ILE A 305 -14.95 -20.17 13.65
CA ILE A 305 -13.69 -20.44 12.96
C ILE A 305 -13.86 -20.24 11.47
N SER A 306 -13.09 -19.31 10.91
CA SER A 306 -12.87 -19.16 9.48
C SER A 306 -11.78 -20.14 9.03
N THR A 307 -12.19 -21.14 8.25
CA THR A 307 -11.32 -22.26 7.88
C THR A 307 -10.76 -22.10 6.48
N VAL A 308 -9.47 -22.43 6.35
CA VAL A 308 -8.74 -22.36 5.09
C VAL A 308 -9.29 -23.39 4.13
N HIS A 309 -9.57 -22.98 2.91
CA HIS A 309 -10.12 -23.84 1.87
C HIS A 309 -9.52 -23.50 0.50
N ARG A 310 -9.61 -24.44 -0.44
CA ARG A 310 -9.14 -24.31 -1.83
C ARG A 310 -10.03 -25.10 -2.78
N ALA A 311 -9.88 -24.90 -4.08
CA ALA A 311 -10.55 -25.73 -5.09
C ALA A 311 -9.55 -26.33 -6.09
N GLN A 312 -9.71 -27.61 -6.40
CA GLN A 312 -8.96 -28.29 -7.46
C GLN A 312 -9.90 -29.15 -8.30
N ASN A 313 -10.06 -28.81 -9.58
CA ASN A 313 -10.82 -29.62 -10.52
C ASN A 313 -9.90 -30.61 -11.24
N LEU A 314 -9.76 -31.82 -10.67
CA LEU A 314 -8.96 -32.91 -11.26
C LEU A 314 -9.82 -33.96 -11.98
N SER A 315 -11.12 -33.69 -12.17
CA SER A 315 -12.07 -34.68 -12.72
C SER A 315 -11.87 -34.93 -14.22
N GLY A 316 -11.32 -33.95 -14.95
CA GLY A 316 -11.31 -33.95 -16.41
C GLY A 316 -12.64 -33.53 -17.04
N GLU A 317 -13.62 -33.12 -16.24
CA GLU A 317 -14.90 -32.55 -16.65
C GLU A 317 -14.95 -31.05 -16.33
N GLU A 318 -15.86 -30.32 -16.96
CA GLU A 318 -16.08 -28.90 -16.60
C GLU A 318 -16.79 -28.81 -15.25
N ARG A 319 -16.48 -27.77 -14.47
CA ARG A 319 -17.08 -27.54 -13.15
C ARG A 319 -17.65 -26.14 -13.01
N ILE A 320 -18.77 -26.00 -12.33
CA ILE A 320 -19.34 -24.74 -11.87
C ILE A 320 -19.42 -24.70 -10.34
N SER A 321 -19.16 -23.52 -9.77
CA SER A 321 -19.52 -23.21 -8.38
C SER A 321 -20.03 -21.78 -8.27
N MET A 322 -21.05 -21.57 -7.44
CA MET A 322 -21.74 -20.29 -7.30
C MET A 322 -21.75 -19.79 -5.83
N PRO A 323 -20.58 -19.40 -5.26
CA PRO A 323 -20.50 -18.81 -3.91
C PRO A 323 -21.21 -17.45 -3.84
N PHE A 324 -22.14 -17.37 -2.89
CA PHE A 324 -22.79 -16.15 -2.46
C PHE A 324 -22.19 -15.72 -1.10
N PHE A 325 -21.48 -14.61 -1.10
CA PHE A 325 -20.81 -14.05 0.07
C PHE A 325 -21.76 -13.05 0.76
N PHE A 326 -21.85 -13.09 2.09
CA PHE A 326 -22.74 -12.22 2.86
C PHE A 326 -22.08 -11.57 4.08
N GLY A 327 -22.25 -10.25 4.23
CA GLY A 327 -21.69 -9.43 5.29
C GLY A 327 -22.60 -8.26 5.71
N PHE A 328 -22.19 -7.50 6.73
CA PHE A 328 -22.89 -6.29 7.16
C PHE A 328 -22.87 -5.22 6.07
N GLY A 329 -23.85 -4.31 6.08
CA GLY A 329 -23.80 -3.16 5.18
C GLY A 329 -22.50 -2.37 5.33
N LEU A 330 -21.96 -1.85 4.23
CA LEU A 330 -20.67 -1.14 4.23
C LEU A 330 -20.66 0.16 5.07
N HIS A 331 -21.84 0.66 5.45
CA HIS A 331 -22.06 1.81 6.33
C HIS A 331 -22.16 1.40 7.82
N GLU A 332 -22.18 0.10 8.11
CA GLU A 332 -22.35 -0.46 9.44
C GLU A 332 -21.01 -0.86 10.05
N SER A 333 -20.93 -0.81 11.38
CA SER A 333 -19.81 -1.37 12.15
C SER A 333 -20.32 -2.32 13.23
N CYS A 334 -19.53 -3.34 13.54
CA CYS A 334 -19.82 -4.28 14.62
C CYS A 334 -18.52 -4.64 15.32
N GLY A 335 -18.45 -4.35 16.63
CA GLY A 335 -17.36 -4.77 17.50
C GLY A 335 -17.55 -6.21 17.98
N VAL A 336 -16.62 -6.66 18.82
CA VAL A 336 -16.72 -7.96 19.49
C VAL A 336 -17.99 -8.03 20.33
N LEU A 337 -18.75 -9.12 20.18
CA LEU A 337 -20.00 -9.36 20.89
C LEU A 337 -19.73 -9.74 22.34
N ASN A 338 -20.39 -9.06 23.28
CA ASN A 338 -20.21 -9.32 24.72
C ASN A 338 -20.50 -10.77 25.11
N THR A 339 -21.45 -11.44 24.44
CA THR A 339 -21.76 -12.87 24.68
C THR A 339 -20.63 -13.82 24.29
N CYS A 340 -19.62 -13.33 23.56
CA CYS A 340 -18.46 -14.09 23.11
C CYS A 340 -17.18 -13.78 23.90
N VAL A 341 -17.26 -12.90 24.91
CA VAL A 341 -16.15 -12.56 25.79
C VAL A 341 -16.35 -13.31 27.10
N LYS A 342 -15.39 -14.16 27.50
CA LYS A 342 -15.49 -14.91 28.75
C LYS A 342 -15.31 -13.97 29.97
N ASP A 343 -15.85 -14.36 31.11
CA ASP A 343 -15.68 -13.61 32.36
C ASP A 343 -14.20 -13.39 32.69
N GLY A 344 -13.78 -12.13 32.79
CA GLY A 344 -12.39 -11.75 33.04
C GLY A 344 -11.49 -11.70 31.79
N GLU A 345 -11.99 -12.09 30.61
CA GLU A 345 -11.31 -11.90 29.33
C GLU A 345 -11.56 -10.49 28.80
N LYS A 346 -10.57 -9.87 28.16
CA LYS A 346 -10.77 -8.64 27.41
C LYS A 346 -11.16 -9.01 25.96
N PRO A 347 -12.07 -8.26 25.31
CA PRO A 347 -12.27 -8.39 23.88
C PRO A 347 -10.91 -8.31 23.17
N LYS A 348 -10.68 -9.17 22.17
CA LYS A 348 -9.46 -9.07 21.37
C LYS A 348 -9.49 -7.73 20.61
N ASP A 349 -8.76 -6.74 21.14
CA ASP A 349 -8.72 -5.36 20.66
C ASP A 349 -8.12 -5.29 19.25
N THR A 350 -8.98 -5.39 18.24
CA THR A 350 -8.65 -4.96 16.88
C THR A 350 -9.91 -4.35 16.26
N VAL A 351 -10.03 -3.03 16.28
CA VAL A 351 -10.96 -2.32 15.38
C VAL A 351 -10.14 -1.27 14.62
N PRO A 352 -9.76 -1.53 13.36
CA PRO A 352 -9.89 -0.51 12.35
C PRO A 352 -11.37 -0.36 12.01
N GLU A 353 -11.87 0.87 11.87
CA GLU A 353 -12.98 1.12 10.95
C GLU A 353 -12.53 0.64 9.57
N ILE A 354 -13.06 -0.50 9.13
CA ILE A 354 -12.75 -1.05 7.83
C ILE A 354 -13.74 -0.43 6.84
N ASN A 355 -13.31 0.68 6.21
CA ASN A 355 -13.92 1.09 4.95
C ASN A 355 -13.46 0.08 3.88
N SER A 356 -14.36 -0.85 3.52
CA SER A 356 -14.37 -1.67 2.29
C SER A 356 -12.99 -2.04 1.69
N PHE A 357 -12.52 -3.25 1.95
CA PHE A 357 -11.49 -3.92 1.13
C PHE A 357 -12.11 -4.49 -0.16
N ILE A 358 -12.29 -3.66 -1.19
CA ILE A 358 -12.11 -4.18 -2.54
C ILE A 358 -10.60 -4.25 -2.76
N LEU A 359 -10.14 -5.40 -3.22
CA LEU A 359 -8.82 -5.63 -3.78
C LEU A 359 -8.33 -4.37 -4.52
N GLU A 360 -7.36 -3.64 -3.95
CA GLU A 360 -6.38 -2.91 -4.75
C GLU A 360 -5.60 -3.98 -5.51
N LEU A 361 -6.18 -4.45 -6.62
CA LEU A 361 -5.38 -4.92 -7.74
C LEU A 361 -4.65 -3.69 -8.23
N GLU A 362 -3.34 -3.72 -8.05
CA GLU A 362 -2.40 -2.78 -8.65
C GLU A 362 -2.76 -2.58 -10.13
N ASP A 363 -2.76 -1.32 -10.57
CA ASP A 363 -3.03 -0.91 -11.94
C ASP A 363 -2.10 -1.66 -12.92
N ASP A 364 -2.61 -2.67 -13.62
CA ASP A 364 -2.00 -3.17 -14.86
C ASP A 364 -2.39 -2.21 -15.99
N ASP A 365 -1.54 -1.22 -16.22
CA ASP A 365 -1.59 -0.32 -17.38
C ASP A 365 -1.37 -1.12 -18.69
N PRO A 366 -2.35 -1.17 -19.62
CA PRO A 366 -2.28 -1.98 -20.83
C PRO A 366 -1.24 -1.51 -21.87
N ASP A 367 -0.59 -0.35 -21.69
CA ASP A 367 0.41 0.16 -22.64
C ASP A 367 1.87 -0.23 -22.32
N CYS A 368 2.11 -1.08 -21.31
CA CYS A 368 3.47 -1.48 -20.90
C CYS A 368 3.95 -2.83 -21.49
N MET A 369 3.47 -3.26 -22.67
CA MET A 369 3.92 -4.51 -23.33
C MET A 369 5.04 -4.28 -24.36
N GLY A 370 5.97 -3.38 -24.05
CA GLY A 370 6.94 -2.86 -25.01
C GLY A 370 8.39 -2.80 -24.56
N VAL A 371 8.88 -3.55 -23.56
CA VAL A 371 10.34 -3.61 -23.28
C VAL A 371 10.82 -5.00 -22.82
N ARG A 372 11.60 -5.64 -23.69
CA ARG A 372 12.62 -6.70 -23.52
C ARG A 372 12.58 -7.58 -22.26
N LYS A 373 12.33 -8.88 -22.49
CA LYS A 373 12.86 -10.00 -21.69
C LYS A 373 14.35 -9.79 -21.39
N SER A 374 14.70 -9.46 -20.15
CA SER A 374 16.07 -9.67 -19.66
C SER A 374 16.14 -11.11 -19.13
N ASN A 375 17.00 -11.91 -19.76
CA ASN A 375 17.38 -13.24 -19.30
C ASN A 375 18.29 -13.12 -18.06
N ASN A 376 17.74 -12.68 -16.92
CA ASN A 376 18.39 -12.90 -15.64
C ASN A 376 17.47 -13.78 -14.80
N ALA A 377 17.96 -14.97 -14.45
CA ALA A 377 17.41 -15.78 -13.37
C ALA A 377 17.44 -14.92 -12.08
N ALA A 378 16.33 -14.24 -11.79
CA ALA A 378 16.23 -13.38 -10.62
C ALA A 378 16.04 -14.26 -9.37
N SER A 379 16.90 -14.02 -8.38
CA SER A 379 16.95 -14.68 -7.09
C SER A 379 15.60 -14.70 -6.37
N LEU A 380 15.22 -15.84 -5.80
CA LEU A 380 14.26 -15.87 -4.71
C LEU A 380 14.78 -14.94 -3.58
N GLY A 381 14.08 -13.83 -3.31
CA GLY A 381 14.46 -12.88 -2.27
C GLY A 381 14.67 -13.56 -0.90
N ARG A 382 15.72 -13.13 -0.17
CA ARG A 382 16.26 -13.79 1.03
C ARG A 382 15.33 -13.74 2.27
N GLY A 383 14.23 -12.97 2.21
CA GLY A 383 13.28 -12.81 3.31
C GLY A 383 13.86 -12.02 4.50
N VAL A 384 13.14 -11.99 5.63
CA VAL A 384 13.61 -11.34 6.86
C VAL A 384 14.60 -12.27 7.58
N GLN A 385 15.83 -11.80 7.79
CA GLN A 385 16.86 -12.52 8.54
C GLN A 385 17.23 -11.71 9.80
N GLU A 386 17.25 -12.36 10.95
CA GLU A 386 17.56 -11.70 12.24
C GLU A 386 19.05 -11.31 12.33
N ASP A 387 19.93 -12.11 11.73
CA ASP A 387 21.38 -11.86 11.65
C ASP A 387 21.74 -10.53 10.97
N ASP A 388 20.85 -10.03 10.09
CA ASP A 388 21.09 -8.79 9.36
C ASP A 388 20.79 -7.55 10.22
N PHE A 389 20.08 -7.67 11.35
CA PHE A 389 19.63 -6.51 12.14
C PHE A 389 20.79 -5.63 12.60
N THR A 390 21.94 -6.21 12.98
CA THR A 390 23.11 -5.45 13.42
C THR A 390 23.69 -4.61 12.28
N VAL A 391 23.89 -5.20 11.10
CA VAL A 391 24.50 -4.53 9.95
C VAL A 391 23.55 -3.50 9.36
N LEU A 392 22.28 -3.87 9.16
CA LEU A 392 21.27 -2.99 8.58
C LEU A 392 20.93 -1.82 9.50
N SER A 393 20.88 -2.00 10.82
CA SER A 393 20.64 -0.88 11.75
C SER A 393 21.78 0.13 11.75
N LYS A 394 23.06 -0.33 11.69
CA LYS A 394 24.22 0.56 11.51
C LYS A 394 24.13 1.35 10.20
N LYS A 395 23.82 0.66 9.09
CA LYS A 395 23.63 1.27 7.77
C LYS A 395 22.49 2.30 7.74
N PHE A 396 21.37 1.99 8.38
CA PHE A 396 20.24 2.91 8.54
C PHE A 396 20.64 4.17 9.32
N LEU A 397 21.34 4.01 10.44
CA LEU A 397 21.80 5.16 11.24
C LEU A 397 22.74 6.05 10.44
N ALA A 398 23.64 5.47 9.64
CA ALA A 398 24.61 6.20 8.83
C ALA A 398 23.98 6.91 7.61
N TYR A 399 23.07 6.25 6.89
CA TYR A 399 22.62 6.72 5.58
C TYR A 399 21.18 7.24 5.54
N VAL A 400 20.36 6.98 6.56
CA VAL A 400 18.94 7.36 6.53
C VAL A 400 18.62 8.32 7.67
N HIS A 401 18.96 7.92 8.90
CA HIS A 401 18.69 8.70 10.10
C HIS A 401 19.36 10.08 10.09
N VAL A 402 20.57 10.21 9.53
CA VAL A 402 21.33 11.47 9.51
C VAL A 402 20.59 12.64 8.83
N LYS A 403 19.61 12.37 7.96
CA LYS A 403 18.81 13.41 7.30
C LYS A 403 17.52 13.76 8.06
N ASN A 404 17.01 12.82 8.85
CA ASN A 404 15.77 12.96 9.60
C ASN A 404 15.98 12.34 10.99
N PRO A 405 16.60 13.07 11.93
CA PRO A 405 17.02 12.53 13.21
C PRO A 405 15.83 12.39 14.16
N VAL A 406 14.80 11.61 13.81
CA VAL A 406 13.57 11.41 14.60
C VAL A 406 13.65 10.18 15.51
N LEU A 407 14.86 9.76 15.89
CA LEU A 407 15.11 8.66 16.83
C LEU A 407 16.04 9.10 17.95
N ASP A 408 15.91 8.46 19.11
CA ASP A 408 16.97 8.45 20.12
C ASP A 408 17.85 7.23 19.87
N VAL A 409 19.08 7.45 19.43
CA VAL A 409 20.01 6.37 19.01
C VAL A 409 20.20 5.30 20.10
N PRO A 410 20.37 5.65 21.40
CA PRO A 410 20.49 4.64 22.45
C PRO A 410 19.24 3.75 22.59
N ASP A 411 18.04 4.33 22.49
CA ASP A 411 16.79 3.57 22.58
C ASP A 411 16.62 2.65 21.37
N PHE A 412 16.93 3.16 20.19
CA PHE A 412 16.88 2.38 18.96
C PHE A 412 17.87 1.21 19.01
N ARG A 413 19.10 1.42 19.49
CA ARG A 413 20.08 0.34 19.72
C ARG A 413 19.56 -0.70 20.73
N ALA A 414 18.90 -0.26 21.80
CA ALA A 414 18.27 -1.18 22.76
C ALA A 414 17.13 -1.99 22.11
N HIS A 415 16.34 -1.38 21.22
CA HIS A 415 15.31 -2.09 20.45
C HIS A 415 15.90 -3.11 19.47
N VAL A 416 16.99 -2.76 18.78
CA VAL A 416 17.73 -3.68 17.90
C VAL A 416 18.27 -4.87 18.71
N LYS A 417 18.92 -4.61 19.86
CA LYS A 417 19.42 -5.66 20.75
C LYS A 417 18.30 -6.60 21.21
N ALA A 418 17.17 -6.03 21.66
CA ALA A 418 16.02 -6.82 22.07
C ALA A 418 15.45 -7.69 20.92
N ALA A 419 15.43 -7.17 19.69
CA ALA A 419 14.98 -7.90 18.51
C ALA A 419 15.95 -9.01 18.07
N ILE A 420 17.26 -8.84 18.29
CA ILE A 420 18.26 -9.89 18.07
C ILE A 420 18.13 -11.00 19.11
N GLU A 421 17.99 -10.64 20.38
CA GLU A 421 17.95 -11.61 21.48
C GLU A 421 16.64 -12.42 21.51
N ASN A 422 15.51 -11.80 21.15
CA ASN A 422 14.18 -12.37 21.36
C ASN A 422 13.37 -12.53 20.06
N GLY A 423 13.95 -12.19 18.91
CA GLY A 423 13.24 -12.03 17.65
C GLY A 423 12.34 -10.76 17.62
N PRO A 424 11.86 -10.34 16.43
CA PRO A 424 10.98 -9.17 16.31
C PRO A 424 9.58 -9.48 16.85
N ARG A 425 9.19 -8.85 17.96
CA ARG A 425 7.88 -9.00 18.62
C ARG A 425 6.77 -8.25 17.87
N TRP A 426 5.51 -8.49 18.26
CA TRP A 426 4.34 -7.79 17.72
C TRP A 426 4.12 -6.42 18.41
N ASP A 427 5.11 -5.54 18.33
CA ASP A 427 5.10 -4.25 19.03
C ASP A 427 5.74 -3.10 18.21
N GLY A 428 5.64 -1.89 18.76
CA GLY A 428 6.19 -0.67 18.15
C GLY A 428 7.71 -0.66 17.99
N PRO A 429 8.49 -1.03 19.01
CA PRO A 429 9.95 -1.15 18.89
C PRO A 429 10.39 -2.05 17.75
N SER A 430 9.79 -3.24 17.62
CA SER A 430 10.12 -4.18 16.54
C SER A 430 9.65 -3.67 15.18
N CYS A 431 8.50 -2.99 15.13
CA CYS A 431 8.05 -2.29 13.92
C CYS A 431 9.12 -1.32 13.43
N LEU A 432 9.65 -0.49 14.34
CA LEU A 432 10.67 0.51 14.02
C LEU A 432 11.99 -0.12 13.54
N VAL A 433 12.46 -1.19 14.19
CA VAL A 433 13.65 -1.95 13.77
C VAL A 433 13.48 -2.51 12.36
N LEU A 434 12.32 -3.08 12.05
CA LEU A 434 12.04 -3.66 10.74
C LEU A 434 11.97 -2.60 9.63
N ILE A 435 11.35 -1.43 9.87
CA ILE A 435 11.33 -0.32 8.90
C ILE A 435 12.75 0.21 8.67
N ALA A 436 13.55 0.34 9.74
CA ALA A 436 14.94 0.75 9.62
C ALA A 436 15.75 -0.23 8.76
N CYS A 437 15.56 -1.54 8.94
CA CYS A 437 16.21 -2.56 8.12
C CYS A 437 15.75 -2.49 6.65
N ALA A 438 14.46 -2.27 6.40
CA ALA A 438 13.92 -2.09 5.05
C ALA A 438 14.57 -0.90 4.33
N LEU A 439 14.66 0.24 5.02
CA LEU A 439 15.31 1.45 4.51
C LEU A 439 16.81 1.24 4.26
N ALA A 440 17.51 0.51 5.14
CA ALA A 440 18.92 0.19 4.97
C ALA A 440 19.20 -0.68 3.74
N CYS A 441 18.28 -1.58 3.37
CA CYS A 441 18.41 -2.39 2.16
C CYS A 441 18.41 -1.55 0.87
N LEU A 442 17.72 -0.40 0.89
CA LEU A 442 17.65 0.54 -0.23
C LEU A 442 18.71 1.65 -0.18
N ALA A 443 19.21 2.00 1.02
CA ALA A 443 20.17 3.08 1.17
C ALA A 443 21.54 2.75 0.55
N THR A 444 22.13 3.71 -0.14
CA THR A 444 23.47 3.60 -0.75
C THR A 444 24.45 4.57 -0.10
N HIS A 445 25.75 4.27 -0.22
CA HIS A 445 26.80 5.23 0.12
C HIS A 445 26.79 6.39 -0.89
N PHE A 446 27.03 7.61 -0.42
CA PHE A 446 27.12 8.78 -1.29
C PHE A 446 28.54 8.90 -1.86
N GLU A 447 28.65 8.81 -3.17
CA GLU A 447 29.89 9.03 -3.91
C GLU A 447 29.72 10.25 -4.81
N GLN A 448 30.61 11.23 -4.68
CA GLN A 448 30.56 12.45 -5.49
C GLN A 448 31.17 12.19 -6.88
N ASP A 449 30.42 11.52 -7.74
CA ASP A 449 30.75 11.41 -9.16
C ASP A 449 30.28 12.66 -9.90
N SER A 450 31.20 13.61 -10.14
CA SER A 450 30.90 14.76 -11.00
C SER A 450 30.78 14.31 -12.46
N PHE A 451 29.66 14.60 -13.13
CA PHE A 451 29.43 14.33 -14.57
C PHE A 451 30.49 14.92 -15.50
N LEU A 452 31.32 15.83 -15.02
CA LEU A 452 32.35 16.51 -15.80
C LEU A 452 33.42 15.57 -16.37
N ASN A 453 33.62 14.39 -15.77
CA ASN A 453 34.73 13.49 -16.08
C ASN A 453 34.29 12.12 -16.64
N SER A 454 33.00 11.88 -16.81
CA SER A 454 32.46 10.55 -17.08
C SER A 454 31.67 10.52 -18.40
N THR A 455 31.96 9.53 -19.24
CA THR A 455 31.25 9.33 -20.51
C THR A 455 29.96 8.54 -20.27
N PRO A 456 28.91 8.68 -21.09
CA PRO A 456 27.67 7.90 -20.95
C PRO A 456 27.91 6.38 -20.89
N GLU A 457 29.02 5.90 -21.45
CA GLU A 457 29.46 4.50 -21.47
C GLU A 457 30.21 4.08 -20.20
N SER A 458 31.10 4.92 -19.65
CA SER A 458 31.80 4.60 -18.39
C SER A 458 30.83 4.52 -17.20
N ILE A 459 29.79 5.37 -17.22
CA ILE A 459 28.74 5.45 -16.19
C ILE A 459 27.81 4.23 -16.18
N ARG A 460 27.60 3.57 -17.33
CA ARG A 460 26.82 2.31 -17.38
C ARG A 460 27.52 1.15 -16.67
N SER A 461 28.85 1.18 -16.55
CA SER A 461 29.64 0.10 -15.94
C SER A 461 29.76 0.17 -14.41
N THR A 462 29.60 1.36 -13.81
CA THR A 462 29.69 1.56 -12.34
C THR A 462 28.38 1.30 -11.61
N ALA A 463 27.30 0.92 -12.31
CA ALA A 463 25.96 0.65 -11.78
C ALA A 463 25.83 -0.67 -10.96
N SER A 464 26.88 -1.03 -10.20
CA SER A 464 26.96 -2.21 -9.33
C SER A 464 26.78 -1.83 -7.85
N ASN A 465 25.91 -0.88 -7.53
CA ASN A 465 25.55 -0.63 -6.12
C ASN A 465 24.36 -1.50 -5.73
N SER A 466 24.64 -2.43 -4.80
CA SER A 466 23.85 -3.56 -4.33
C SER A 466 22.62 -3.16 -3.50
N THR A 467 21.67 -2.44 -4.11
CA THR A 467 20.32 -2.36 -3.52
C THR A 467 19.65 -3.72 -3.61
N ASP A 468 18.96 -4.14 -2.55
CA ASP A 468 18.16 -5.38 -2.51
C ASP A 468 16.68 -5.04 -2.28
N PRO A 469 15.93 -4.69 -3.34
CA PRO A 469 14.54 -4.27 -3.23
C PRO A 469 13.62 -5.37 -2.70
N ASP A 470 13.88 -6.63 -3.03
CA ASP A 470 13.06 -7.77 -2.61
C ASP A 470 13.16 -7.99 -1.11
N THR A 471 14.39 -7.97 -0.57
CA THR A 471 14.62 -8.05 0.88
C THR A 471 14.09 -6.80 1.59
N ALA A 472 14.27 -5.60 1.01
CA ALA A 472 13.71 -4.36 1.54
C ALA A 472 12.18 -4.46 1.71
N GLN A 473 11.48 -4.95 0.68
CA GLN A 473 10.04 -5.12 0.70
C GLN A 473 9.60 -6.18 1.71
N ALA A 474 10.39 -7.24 1.93
CA ALA A 474 10.11 -8.25 2.96
C ALA A 474 10.15 -7.65 4.38
N TYR A 475 11.19 -6.88 4.72
CA TYR A 475 11.28 -6.16 6.00
C TYR A 475 10.16 -5.14 6.16
N PHE A 476 9.86 -4.37 5.11
CA PHE A 476 8.80 -3.37 5.14
C PHE A 476 7.42 -4.00 5.35
N PHE A 477 7.15 -5.12 4.69
CA PHE A 477 5.91 -5.86 4.89
C PHE A 477 5.79 -6.40 6.32
N ALA A 478 6.88 -6.93 6.89
CA ALA A 478 6.92 -7.36 8.27
C ALA A 478 6.65 -6.21 9.26
N ALA A 479 7.17 -5.02 8.98
CA ALA A 479 6.87 -3.82 9.74
C ALA A 479 5.40 -3.38 9.62
N LYS A 480 4.85 -3.32 8.40
CA LYS A 480 3.45 -2.92 8.15
C LYS A 480 2.46 -3.75 8.95
N LYS A 481 2.69 -5.06 9.10
CA LYS A 481 1.82 -5.91 9.94
C LYS A 481 1.78 -5.47 11.41
N ARG A 482 2.88 -4.91 11.93
CA ARG A 482 2.99 -4.44 13.33
C ARG A 482 2.46 -3.01 13.48
N LEU A 483 2.62 -2.19 12.45
CA LEU A 483 2.13 -0.81 12.42
C LEU A 483 0.63 -0.71 12.76
N GLY A 484 -0.18 -1.65 12.22
CA GLY A 484 -1.62 -1.71 12.47
C GLY A 484 -2.03 -2.07 13.91
N LEU A 485 -1.08 -2.50 14.74
CA LEU A 485 -1.31 -2.87 16.15
C LEU A 485 -0.89 -1.75 17.12
N LEU A 486 -0.31 -0.65 16.63
CA LEU A 486 0.24 0.38 17.51
C LEU A 486 -0.85 1.30 18.03
N GLU A 487 -0.85 1.53 19.34
CA GLU A 487 -1.68 2.56 19.96
C GLU A 487 -1.19 3.98 19.59
N PRO A 488 -2.10 4.99 19.60
CA PRO A 488 -1.73 6.39 19.40
C PRO A 488 -0.60 6.85 20.33
N SER A 489 0.58 7.06 19.76
CA SER A 489 1.80 7.39 20.49
C SER A 489 2.82 8.08 19.58
N LEU A 490 3.82 8.77 20.15
CA LEU A 490 4.94 9.32 19.37
C LEU A 490 5.68 8.24 18.59
N LEU A 491 5.75 7.01 19.13
CA LEU A 491 6.34 5.85 18.45
C LEU A 491 5.55 5.42 17.22
N GLN A 492 4.22 5.46 17.27
CA GLN A 492 3.40 5.23 16.09
C GLN A 492 3.66 6.29 15.02
N VAL A 493 3.77 7.57 15.41
CA VAL A 493 4.10 8.66 14.48
C VAL A 493 5.49 8.45 13.86
N GLN A 494 6.50 8.01 14.64
CA GLN A 494 7.82 7.65 14.11
C GLN A 494 7.73 6.54 13.06
N CYS A 495 7.00 5.46 13.35
CA CYS A 495 6.83 4.35 12.42
C CYS A 495 6.11 4.78 11.14
N LEU A 496 5.01 5.53 11.26
CA LEU A 496 4.28 6.09 10.11
C LEU A 496 5.17 6.99 9.26
N PHE A 497 5.95 7.87 9.90
CA PHE A 497 6.89 8.75 9.21
C PHE A 497 7.92 7.94 8.42
N PHE A 498 8.58 6.95 9.04
CA PHE A 498 9.56 6.13 8.34
C PHE A 498 8.95 5.22 7.26
N CYS A 499 7.69 4.81 7.39
CA CYS A 499 6.97 4.18 6.29
C CYS A 499 6.85 5.13 5.08
N GLY A 500 6.51 6.40 5.31
CA GLY A 500 6.52 7.41 4.26
C GLY A 500 7.91 7.60 3.64
N VAL A 501 8.96 7.62 4.46
CA VAL A 501 10.36 7.67 3.97
C VAL A 501 10.68 6.43 3.13
N PHE A 502 10.27 5.23 3.53
CA PHE A 502 10.49 4.00 2.76
C PHE A 502 9.83 4.06 1.38
N GLU A 503 8.59 4.56 1.32
CA GLU A 503 7.90 4.73 0.05
C GLU A 503 8.59 5.76 -0.86
N MET A 504 9.17 6.82 -0.29
CA MET A 504 10.00 7.76 -1.06
C MET A 504 11.30 7.14 -1.56
N TYR A 505 11.98 6.30 -0.77
CA TYR A 505 13.13 5.52 -1.24
C TYR A 505 12.74 4.56 -2.36
N SER A 506 11.50 4.08 -2.36
CA SER A 506 10.92 3.22 -3.39
C SER A 506 10.33 4.00 -4.57
N LEU A 507 10.48 5.33 -4.60
CA LEU A 507 9.95 6.23 -5.64
C LEU A 507 8.42 6.14 -5.82
N ARG A 508 7.68 5.88 -4.73
CA ARG A 508 6.21 5.81 -4.70
C ARG A 508 5.62 7.00 -3.91
N PRO A 509 5.52 8.21 -4.51
CA PRO A 509 5.16 9.44 -3.79
C PRO A 509 3.72 9.45 -3.26
N LEU A 510 2.77 8.79 -3.93
CA LEU A 510 1.37 8.75 -3.48
C LEU A 510 1.19 7.87 -2.22
N PRO A 511 1.71 6.61 -2.18
CA PRO A 511 1.80 5.85 -0.93
C PRO A 511 2.56 6.59 0.17
N ALA A 512 3.67 7.26 -0.17
CA ALA A 512 4.44 8.04 0.79
C ALA A 512 3.60 9.15 1.43
N TRP A 513 2.86 9.91 0.61
CA TRP A 513 1.93 10.94 1.09
C TRP A 513 0.90 10.37 2.05
N SER A 514 0.32 9.20 1.76
CA SER A 514 -0.66 8.58 2.66
C SER A 514 -0.07 8.34 4.05
N TYR A 515 1.15 7.80 4.13
CA TYR A 515 1.84 7.59 5.40
C TYR A 515 2.21 8.89 6.11
N PHE A 516 2.74 9.88 5.40
CA PHE A 516 3.04 11.19 5.99
C PHE A 516 1.77 11.89 6.48
N ASN A 517 0.68 11.83 5.73
CA ASN A 517 -0.61 12.38 6.14
C ASN A 517 -1.12 11.70 7.42
N GLN A 518 -1.08 10.37 7.47
CA GLN A 518 -1.42 9.61 8.67
C GLN A 518 -0.53 10.00 9.86
N ALA A 519 0.79 10.13 9.66
CA ALA A 519 1.71 10.58 10.71
C ALA A 519 1.31 11.98 11.23
N CYS A 520 1.04 12.93 10.32
CA CYS A 520 0.59 14.28 10.67
C CYS A 520 -0.75 14.28 11.44
N VAL A 521 -1.73 13.49 10.98
CA VAL A 521 -3.05 13.39 11.62
C VAL A 521 -2.93 12.78 13.01
N GLN A 522 -2.17 11.69 13.17
CA GLN A 522 -1.94 11.09 14.48
C GLN A 522 -1.19 12.04 15.42
N PHE A 523 -0.20 12.76 14.91
CA PHE A 523 0.52 13.77 15.69
C PHE A 523 -0.43 14.88 16.19
N LYS A 524 -1.30 15.39 15.32
CA LYS A 524 -2.34 16.37 15.70
C LYS A 524 -3.27 15.82 16.79
N ASN A 525 -3.71 14.57 16.65
CA ASN A 525 -4.58 13.93 17.64
C ASN A 525 -3.91 13.81 19.01
N LEU A 526 -2.60 13.51 19.04
CA LEU A 526 -1.82 13.48 20.28
C LEU A 526 -1.76 14.86 20.94
N LEU A 527 -1.46 15.90 20.16
CA LEU A 527 -1.45 17.28 20.66
C LEU A 527 -2.83 17.71 21.19
N TRP A 528 -3.90 17.40 20.45
CA TRP A 528 -5.27 17.71 20.87
C TRP A 528 -5.62 17.02 22.19
N ARG A 529 -5.36 15.71 22.30
CA ARG A 529 -5.63 14.94 23.54
C ARG A 529 -4.92 15.57 24.74
N ARG A 530 -3.68 16.03 24.57
CA ARG A 530 -2.93 16.72 25.61
C ARG A 530 -3.60 18.04 26.03
N THR A 531 -4.08 18.84 25.09
CA THR A 531 -4.78 20.10 25.41
C THR A 531 -6.12 19.91 26.13
N GLN A 532 -6.78 18.77 25.94
CA GLN A 532 -8.06 18.46 26.61
C GLN A 532 -7.88 17.90 28.03
N ARG A 533 -6.75 17.23 28.32
CA ARG A 533 -6.41 16.75 29.65
C ARG A 533 -6.04 17.95 30.53
N ARG A 534 -6.97 18.41 31.37
CA ARG A 534 -6.80 19.54 32.32
C ARG A 534 -5.72 19.33 33.41
N ALA A 535 -5.00 18.22 33.38
CA ALA A 535 -3.91 17.92 34.33
C ALA A 535 -2.55 18.11 33.63
N PRO A 536 -1.54 18.67 34.31
CA PRO A 536 -0.20 18.78 33.75
C PRO A 536 0.37 17.36 33.56
N GLU A 537 0.36 16.86 32.33
CA GLU A 537 1.19 15.72 31.97
C GLU A 537 2.65 16.18 32.04
N ASN A 538 3.38 15.71 33.05
CA ASN A 538 4.83 15.86 33.12
C ASN A 538 5.46 15.00 32.02
N MET A 539 5.45 15.51 30.79
CA MET A 539 6.17 14.93 29.67
C MET A 539 7.67 14.99 29.99
N SER A 540 8.36 13.86 29.86
CA SER A 540 9.81 13.85 30.02
C SER A 540 10.45 14.79 28.99
N GLN A 541 11.55 15.45 29.38
CA GLN A 541 12.28 16.34 28.47
C GLN A 541 12.69 15.61 27.17
N LYS A 542 12.99 14.31 27.27
CA LYS A 542 13.27 13.43 26.13
C LYS A 542 12.07 13.28 25.18
N ALA A 543 10.89 12.95 25.70
CA ALA A 543 9.67 12.85 24.89
C ALA A 543 9.33 14.19 24.22
N ARG A 544 9.59 15.31 24.91
CA ARG A 544 9.41 16.65 24.34
C ARG A 544 10.36 16.95 23.19
N ARG A 545 11.65 16.59 23.32
CA ARG A 545 12.64 16.71 22.23
C ARG A 545 12.25 15.86 21.01
N LEU A 546 11.75 14.64 21.23
CA LEU A 546 11.25 13.79 20.16
C LEU A 546 10.01 14.38 19.47
N GLU A 547 9.04 14.87 20.24
CA GLU A 547 7.84 15.54 19.72
C GLU A 547 8.21 16.69 18.76
N GLN A 548 9.15 17.55 19.16
CA GLN A 548 9.65 18.65 18.34
C GLN A 548 10.25 18.17 17.02
N ARG A 549 11.11 17.14 17.07
CA ARG A 549 11.75 16.60 15.86
C ARG A 549 10.69 15.98 14.92
N LEU A 550 9.72 15.25 15.46
CA LEU A 550 8.64 14.65 14.67
C LEU A 550 7.74 15.70 14.00
N TYR A 551 7.36 16.76 14.71
CA TYR A 551 6.57 17.84 14.14
C TYR A 551 7.23 18.41 12.88
N TRP A 552 8.50 18.81 12.99
CA TRP A 552 9.22 19.45 11.90
C TRP A 552 9.47 18.49 10.73
N SER A 553 9.81 17.24 11.01
CA SER A 553 9.98 16.21 9.97
C SER A 553 8.68 15.91 9.22
N CYS A 554 7.56 15.72 9.94
CA CYS A 554 6.25 15.47 9.32
C CYS A 554 5.76 16.67 8.50
N MET A 555 5.84 17.88 9.07
CA MET A 555 5.44 19.11 8.41
C MET A 555 6.24 19.34 7.12
N LYS A 556 7.56 19.12 7.18
CA LYS A 556 8.44 19.23 6.02
C LYS A 556 8.02 18.26 4.91
N SER A 557 7.94 16.96 5.21
CA SER A 557 7.65 15.94 4.20
C SER A 557 6.27 16.12 3.55
N GLU A 558 5.26 16.54 4.32
CA GLU A 558 3.96 16.89 3.74
C GLU A 558 4.06 18.10 2.81
N CYS A 559 4.79 19.16 3.21
CA CYS A 559 4.95 20.36 2.38
C CYS A 559 5.68 20.04 1.07
N GLU A 560 6.75 19.26 1.11
CA GLU A 560 7.54 18.91 -0.08
C GLU A 560 6.70 18.15 -1.12
N LEU A 561 5.94 17.13 -0.69
CA LEU A 561 5.04 16.40 -1.58
C LEU A 561 3.94 17.30 -2.15
N ARG A 562 3.35 18.15 -1.31
CA ARG A 562 2.26 19.04 -1.73
C ARG A 562 2.70 20.16 -2.66
N CYS A 563 3.99 20.49 -2.70
CA CYS A 563 4.54 21.42 -3.69
C CYS A 563 4.59 20.81 -5.10
N GLU A 564 4.75 19.50 -5.22
CA GLU A 564 4.83 18.81 -6.51
C GLU A 564 3.49 18.22 -6.96
N ILE A 565 2.68 17.74 -6.01
CA ILE A 565 1.41 17.06 -6.27
C ILE A 565 0.32 17.77 -5.46
N PRO A 566 -0.80 18.20 -6.06
CA PRO A 566 -1.86 18.97 -5.38
C PRO A 566 -2.71 18.08 -4.46
N LEU A 567 -2.09 17.53 -3.41
CA LEU A 567 -2.71 16.60 -2.48
C LEU A 567 -3.38 17.31 -1.30
N PRO A 568 -4.43 16.72 -0.71
CA PRO A 568 -5.08 17.24 0.50
C PRO A 568 -4.08 17.47 1.65
N SER A 569 -4.27 18.54 2.41
CA SER A 569 -3.46 18.80 3.61
C SER A 569 -4.01 18.06 4.81
N SER A 570 -3.11 17.58 5.68
CA SER A 570 -3.43 17.12 7.02
C SER A 570 -3.84 18.26 7.95
N GLY A 571 -3.50 19.51 7.61
CA GLY A 571 -3.66 20.69 8.44
C GLY A 571 -2.55 20.88 9.50
N ILE A 572 -1.46 20.09 9.47
CA ILE A 572 -0.34 20.24 10.42
C ILE A 572 0.30 21.63 10.37
N THR A 573 0.37 22.24 9.17
CA THR A 573 0.92 23.58 8.96
C THR A 573 0.05 24.70 9.52
N ARG A 574 -1.23 24.41 9.85
CA ARG A 574 -2.16 25.37 10.45
C ARG A 574 -2.08 25.37 11.98
N LEU A 575 -1.29 24.49 12.58
CA LEU A 575 -1.09 24.47 14.02
C LEU A 575 -0.19 25.61 14.46
N SER A 576 -0.60 26.32 15.52
CA SER A 576 0.27 27.21 16.27
C SER A 576 1.22 26.39 17.13
N TYR A 577 2.28 25.85 16.52
CA TYR A 577 3.29 25.07 17.24
C TYR A 577 4.28 26.02 17.95
N PRO A 578 4.55 25.83 19.25
CA PRO A 578 5.22 26.84 20.07
C PRO A 578 6.74 26.96 19.79
N ASP A 579 7.39 25.87 19.35
CA ASP A 579 8.84 25.88 19.15
C ASP A 579 9.19 26.21 17.70
N LEU A 580 9.98 27.27 17.51
CA LEU A 580 10.46 27.70 16.19
C LEU A 580 11.47 26.72 15.57
N PHE A 581 12.17 25.96 16.41
CA PHE A 581 13.14 24.94 16.03
C PHE A 581 13.11 23.78 17.03
N PRO A 582 13.45 22.56 16.60
CA PRO A 582 13.55 21.43 17.50
C PRO A 582 14.83 21.49 18.35
N SER A 583 14.79 20.83 19.51
CA SER A 583 15.96 20.63 20.38
C SER A 583 16.70 19.33 20.04
N PRO A 584 18.03 19.25 20.25
CA PRO A 584 18.81 18.05 19.92
C PRO A 584 18.37 16.82 20.74
N PRO A 585 18.62 15.59 20.24
CA PRO A 585 18.23 14.34 20.91
C PRO A 585 18.87 14.20 22.30
N SER A 586 20.17 14.45 22.40
CA SER A 586 21.01 14.43 23.62
C SER A 586 21.52 15.84 23.94
N GLU A 587 21.98 16.06 25.18
CA GLU A 587 22.90 17.18 25.43
C GLU A 587 24.13 16.89 24.57
N VAL A 588 24.42 17.75 23.58
CA VAL A 588 25.57 17.58 22.69
C VAL A 588 26.82 17.51 23.58
N ALA A 589 27.32 16.30 23.83
CA ALA A 589 28.40 16.09 24.76
C ALA A 589 29.67 16.72 24.19
N THR A 590 30.28 17.63 24.95
CA THR A 590 31.70 17.95 24.80
C THR A 590 32.49 16.63 24.79
N PRO A 591 33.54 16.49 23.96
CA PRO A 591 34.23 15.21 23.78
C PRO A 591 34.85 14.78 25.11
N ALA A 592 34.26 13.76 25.75
CA ALA A 592 34.82 13.13 26.94
C ALA A 592 35.72 11.95 26.52
N PRO A 593 36.75 11.60 27.31
CA PRO A 593 37.73 10.58 26.94
C PRO A 593 37.09 9.20 26.89
N GLN A 594 37.54 8.37 25.93
CA GLN A 594 36.99 7.04 25.65
C GLN A 594 36.82 6.16 26.89
N PRO A 595 35.68 5.47 27.06
CA PRO A 595 35.54 4.43 28.07
C PRO A 595 36.27 3.16 27.64
N SER A 596 36.99 2.57 28.58
CA SER A 596 37.58 1.24 28.48
C SER A 596 36.52 0.18 28.81
N SER A 597 35.83 -0.34 27.81
CA SER A 597 35.08 -1.60 27.96
C SER A 597 34.91 -2.30 26.62
N LEU A 598 35.24 -3.59 26.60
CA LEU A 598 35.03 -4.53 25.51
C LEU A 598 33.52 -4.68 25.22
N ASP A 599 32.95 -3.77 24.44
CA ASP A 599 31.58 -3.85 23.94
C ASP A 599 31.63 -4.18 22.43
N ILE A 600 31.08 -5.33 22.03
CA ILE A 600 31.27 -5.97 20.72
C ILE A 600 30.60 -5.17 19.55
N LEU A 601 30.09 -3.97 19.83
CA LEU A 601 29.39 -3.11 18.88
C LEU A 601 30.15 -1.83 18.49
N GLU A 602 31.23 -1.47 19.20
CA GLU A 602 32.06 -0.31 18.89
C GLU A 602 33.23 -0.69 17.97
N ASP A 603 33.02 -0.55 16.64
CA ASP A 603 33.97 0.18 15.76
C ASP A 603 33.44 0.40 14.32
N ASP A 604 34.04 1.44 13.70
CA ASP A 604 34.07 1.99 12.33
C ASP A 604 33.01 2.95 11.76
N ILE A 605 31.79 3.07 12.31
CA ILE A 605 30.84 4.10 11.82
C ILE A 605 30.12 4.78 13.00
N GLN A 606 30.75 5.81 13.57
CA GLN A 606 30.02 6.76 14.41
C GLN A 606 29.28 7.74 13.49
N PRO A 607 27.95 7.91 13.63
CA PRO A 607 27.25 8.99 12.95
C PRO A 607 27.88 10.31 13.37
N GLU A 608 28.16 11.21 12.43
CA GLU A 608 28.52 12.60 12.73
C GLU A 608 27.26 13.33 13.23
N GLU A 609 26.80 12.99 14.44
CA GLU A 609 25.54 13.46 15.04
C GLU A 609 25.44 15.00 15.03
N GLU A 610 26.56 15.67 15.23
CA GLU A 610 26.67 17.14 15.15
C GLU A 610 26.36 17.66 13.72
N LYS A 611 26.97 17.10 12.67
CA LYS A 611 26.71 17.51 11.29
C LYS A 611 25.29 17.19 10.86
N SER A 612 24.79 16.01 11.23
CA SER A 612 23.39 15.61 11.02
C SER A 612 22.43 16.62 11.67
N TRP A 613 22.71 17.06 12.89
CA TRP A 613 21.88 18.01 13.61
C TRP A 613 21.91 19.40 12.98
N PHE A 614 23.08 19.92 12.62
CA PHE A 614 23.18 21.20 11.92
C PHE A 614 22.52 21.17 10.55
N TYR A 615 22.68 20.06 9.81
CA TYR A 615 21.98 19.84 8.55
C TYR A 615 20.46 19.93 8.75
N TYR A 616 19.92 19.23 9.74
CA TYR A 616 18.49 19.20 10.02
C TYR A 616 17.94 20.59 10.38
N LEU A 617 18.64 21.37 11.19
CA LEU A 617 18.26 22.75 11.51
C LEU A 617 18.33 23.68 10.29
N ALA A 618 19.40 23.58 9.51
CA ALA A 618 19.57 24.34 8.28
C ALA A 618 18.45 24.01 7.28
N GLU A 619 18.10 22.74 7.15
CA GLU A 619 17.03 22.28 6.29
C GLU A 619 15.65 22.83 6.72
N ILE A 620 15.29 22.76 8.00
CA ILE A 620 14.05 23.36 8.52
C ILE A 620 14.00 24.87 8.22
N SER A 621 15.10 25.57 8.49
CA SER A 621 15.22 27.00 8.22
C SER A 621 15.04 27.31 6.72
N SER A 622 15.73 26.56 5.86
CA SER A 622 15.60 26.67 4.40
C SER A 622 14.17 26.38 3.94
N ARG A 623 13.49 25.41 4.54
CA ARG A 623 12.14 25.03 4.14
C ARG A 623 11.16 26.14 4.43
N ARG A 624 11.27 26.80 5.58
CA ARG A 624 10.45 27.96 5.94
C ARG A 624 10.66 29.12 4.98
N MET A 625 11.92 29.40 4.63
CA MET A 625 12.26 30.42 3.63
C MET A 625 11.65 30.11 2.26
N ILE A 626 11.79 28.87 1.78
CA ILE A 626 11.24 28.45 0.48
C ILE A 626 9.71 28.47 0.49
N ASN A 627 9.05 28.03 1.56
CA ASN A 627 7.59 28.10 1.66
C ASN A 627 7.09 29.55 1.57
N ARG A 628 7.82 30.50 2.18
CA ARG A 628 7.52 31.94 2.05
C ARG A 628 7.77 32.43 0.63
N ALA A 629 8.87 32.04 0.00
CA ALA A 629 9.18 32.39 -1.37
C ALA A 629 8.09 31.87 -2.33
N ILE A 630 7.74 30.59 -2.27
CA ILE A 630 6.67 29.99 -3.08
C ILE A 630 5.34 30.71 -2.84
N SER A 631 4.98 30.98 -1.59
CA SER A 631 3.70 31.63 -1.27
C SER A 631 3.61 33.07 -1.77
N ILE A 632 4.72 33.82 -1.75
CA ILE A 632 4.74 35.24 -2.14
C ILE A 632 4.96 35.37 -3.65
N MET A 633 5.94 34.64 -4.18
CA MET A 633 6.27 34.67 -5.61
C MET A 633 5.16 34.02 -6.42
N GLY A 634 4.55 32.92 -5.97
CA GLY A 634 3.42 32.27 -6.67
C GLY A 634 2.05 32.91 -6.42
N TYR A 635 1.96 33.98 -5.62
CA TYR A 635 0.70 34.63 -5.28
C TYR A 635 0.02 35.20 -6.54
N HIS A 636 -1.23 34.82 -6.81
CA HIS A 636 -2.01 35.15 -8.01
C HIS A 636 -1.47 34.60 -9.36
N GLY A 637 -0.52 33.65 -9.32
CA GLY A 637 -0.07 32.90 -10.51
C GLY A 637 0.67 33.75 -11.55
N GLU A 638 0.79 33.22 -12.76
CA GLU A 638 1.61 33.79 -13.83
C GLU A 638 1.08 35.15 -14.33
N GLU A 639 -0.23 35.40 -14.24
CA GLU A 639 -0.83 36.69 -14.59
C GLU A 639 -0.29 37.83 -13.72
N ALA A 640 -0.07 37.57 -12.43
CA ALA A 640 0.48 38.57 -11.52
C ALA A 640 1.93 38.90 -11.85
N TRP A 641 2.72 37.93 -12.32
CA TRP A 641 4.10 38.15 -12.76
C TRP A 641 4.17 39.14 -13.91
N ILE A 642 3.27 38.98 -14.89
CA ILE A 642 3.17 39.89 -16.03
C ILE A 642 2.67 41.27 -15.59
N ARG A 643 1.58 41.35 -14.82
CA ARG A 643 0.93 42.63 -14.50
C ARG A 643 1.72 43.49 -13.50
N ASN A 644 2.54 42.87 -12.64
CA ASN A 644 3.16 43.56 -11.50
C ASN A 644 4.68 43.31 -11.40
N ILE A 645 5.38 43.24 -12.54
CA ILE A 645 6.81 42.88 -12.59
C ILE A 645 7.70 43.72 -11.65
N ALA A 646 7.41 45.02 -11.49
CA ALA A 646 8.13 45.89 -10.56
C ALA A 646 8.09 45.39 -9.10
N LYS A 647 6.93 44.91 -8.64
CA LYS A 647 6.77 44.32 -7.30
C LYS A 647 7.45 42.97 -7.20
N VAL A 648 7.46 42.18 -8.29
CA VAL A 648 8.17 40.89 -8.33
C VAL A 648 9.67 41.11 -8.17
N ILE A 649 10.24 42.15 -8.80
CA ILE A 649 11.66 42.52 -8.65
C ILE A 649 11.97 42.92 -7.20
N GLU A 650 11.13 43.75 -6.57
CA GLU A 650 11.29 44.11 -5.15
C GLU A 650 11.30 42.87 -4.24
N LYS A 651 10.36 41.93 -4.46
CA LYS A 651 10.31 40.69 -3.67
C LYS A 651 11.48 39.76 -3.95
N TYR A 652 11.95 39.71 -5.18
CA TYR A 652 13.18 38.99 -5.52
C TYR A 652 14.38 39.55 -4.76
N GLU A 653 14.59 40.87 -4.73
CA GLU A 653 15.70 41.50 -4.02
C GLU A 653 15.67 41.17 -2.51
N ASP A 654 14.48 41.24 -1.89
CA ASP A 654 14.26 40.84 -0.49
C ASP A 654 14.62 39.36 -0.24
N PHE A 655 14.24 38.45 -1.14
CA PHE A 655 14.50 37.03 -0.99
C PHE A 655 15.95 36.67 -1.28
N ASP A 656 16.57 37.24 -2.30
CA ASP A 656 17.98 37.00 -2.62
C ASP A 656 18.87 37.43 -1.45
N GLN A 657 18.57 38.57 -0.83
CA GLN A 657 19.25 39.01 0.39
C GLN A 657 19.02 38.04 1.57
N GLN A 658 17.79 37.56 1.77
CA GLN A 658 17.51 36.56 2.81
C GLN A 658 18.29 35.26 2.59
N ILE A 659 18.40 34.78 1.34
CA ILE A 659 19.19 33.60 1.01
C ILE A 659 20.68 33.87 1.31
N ASN A 660 21.21 35.03 0.91
CA ASN A 660 22.60 35.41 1.21
C ASN A 660 22.87 35.42 2.72
N VAL A 661 21.99 36.05 3.50
CA VAL A 661 22.09 36.07 4.97
C VAL A 661 22.02 34.65 5.53
N TRP A 662 21.10 33.83 5.07
CA TRP A 662 20.98 32.44 5.52
C TRP A 662 22.26 31.65 5.24
N CYS A 663 22.85 31.75 4.04
CA CYS A 663 24.12 31.11 3.69
C CYS A 663 25.27 31.53 4.62
N CYS A 664 25.35 32.81 5.01
CA CYS A 664 26.37 33.30 5.95
C CYS A 664 26.25 32.72 7.37
N HIS A 665 25.07 32.21 7.75
CA HIS A 665 24.83 31.62 9.07
C HIS A 665 24.92 30.10 9.08
N ILE A 666 25.32 29.47 7.97
CA ILE A 666 25.52 28.02 7.90
C ILE A 666 26.78 27.66 8.71
N PRO A 667 26.67 26.76 9.71
CA PRO A 667 27.79 26.34 10.54
C PRO A 667 28.95 25.78 9.71
N SER A 668 30.19 26.03 10.14
CA SER A 668 31.41 25.66 9.40
C SER A 668 31.50 24.15 9.11
N GLN A 669 30.92 23.31 9.97
CA GLN A 669 30.88 21.86 9.84
C GLN A 669 30.05 21.38 8.63
N ILE A 670 29.08 22.17 8.17
CA ILE A 670 28.23 21.85 7.02
C ILE A 670 28.28 22.94 5.92
N ASN A 671 29.29 23.82 5.97
CA ASN A 671 29.44 24.92 5.04
C ASN A 671 30.18 24.47 3.77
N TRP A 672 29.49 24.54 2.63
CA TRP A 672 30.02 24.10 1.32
C TRP A 672 31.14 24.98 0.77
N GLN A 673 31.39 26.16 1.36
CA GLN A 673 32.54 26.99 1.01
C GLN A 673 33.84 26.43 1.56
N ASN A 674 33.79 25.49 2.51
CA ASN A 674 34.97 24.83 3.03
C ASN A 674 35.37 23.62 2.17
N ARG A 675 36.54 23.68 1.52
CA ARG A 675 37.05 22.64 0.61
C ARG A 675 37.27 21.29 1.26
N GLU A 676 37.47 21.23 2.59
CA GLU A 676 37.62 19.96 3.31
C GLU A 676 36.35 19.10 3.32
N HIS A 677 35.19 19.69 3.02
CA HIS A 677 33.89 19.07 3.16
C HIS A 677 33.15 18.86 1.83
N SER A 678 33.81 19.09 0.68
CA SER A 678 33.14 19.12 -0.63
C SER A 678 32.54 17.77 -1.05
N SER A 679 33.05 16.65 -0.51
CA SER A 679 32.56 15.28 -0.77
C SER A 679 31.50 14.79 0.21
N ASN A 680 31.08 15.61 1.18
CA ASN A 680 30.07 15.22 2.16
C ASN A 680 28.64 15.39 1.59
N GLU A 681 27.82 14.34 1.71
CA GLU A 681 26.44 14.32 1.22
C GLU A 681 25.58 15.46 1.77
N LEU A 682 25.66 15.73 3.08
CA LEU A 682 24.81 16.73 3.75
C LEU A 682 25.17 18.15 3.29
N VAL A 683 26.46 18.40 3.08
CA VAL A 683 26.98 19.68 2.58
C VAL A 683 26.49 19.95 1.16
N HIS A 684 26.60 18.95 0.29
CA HIS A 684 26.10 19.02 -1.08
C HIS A 684 24.58 19.31 -1.11
N TYR A 685 23.79 18.66 -0.27
CA TYR A 685 22.35 18.93 -0.20
C TYR A 685 22.02 20.34 0.27
N ILE A 686 22.71 20.89 1.27
CA ILE A 686 22.45 22.26 1.74
C ILE A 686 22.79 23.27 0.64
N GLN A 687 23.91 23.10 -0.05
CA GLN A 687 24.26 23.92 -1.22
C GLN A 687 23.15 23.84 -2.27
N ASN A 688 22.69 22.63 -2.61
CA ASN A 688 21.63 22.43 -3.59
C ASN A 688 20.31 23.09 -3.17
N ARG A 689 19.96 23.10 -1.87
CA ARG A 689 18.78 23.80 -1.35
C ARG A 689 18.89 25.32 -1.53
N ALA A 690 20.07 25.89 -1.29
CA ALA A 690 20.33 27.32 -1.48
C ALA A 690 20.09 27.73 -2.93
N GLU A 691 20.75 27.03 -3.86
CA GLU A 691 20.66 27.32 -5.29
C GLU A 691 19.28 27.01 -5.86
N SER A 692 18.62 25.94 -5.39
CA SER A 692 17.23 25.66 -5.75
C SER A 692 16.29 26.79 -5.32
N CYS A 693 16.48 27.37 -4.13
CA CYS A 693 15.69 28.52 -3.67
C CYS A 693 15.91 29.73 -4.59
N ARG A 694 17.15 29.98 -5.03
CA ARG A 694 17.45 31.03 -6.00
C ARG A 694 16.78 30.76 -7.33
N GLU A 695 16.90 29.55 -7.88
CA GLU A 695 16.27 29.16 -9.14
C GLU A 695 14.76 29.47 -9.12
N TRP A 696 14.06 29.09 -8.05
CA TRP A 696 12.63 29.37 -7.86
C TRP A 696 12.27 30.86 -7.93
N ILE A 697 13.02 31.74 -7.26
CA ILE A 697 12.71 33.18 -7.27
C ILE A 697 13.04 33.86 -8.61
N HIS A 698 13.80 33.20 -9.49
CA HIS A 698 14.08 33.71 -10.84
C HIS A 698 13.08 33.24 -11.91
N ARG A 699 12.32 32.16 -11.68
CA ARG A 699 11.33 31.63 -12.65
C ARG A 699 10.35 32.68 -13.19
N PRO A 700 9.81 33.61 -12.38
CA PRO A 700 8.91 34.65 -12.90
C PRO A 700 9.54 35.53 -13.98
N PHE A 701 10.86 35.76 -13.91
CA PHE A 701 11.57 36.59 -14.89
C PHE A 701 11.78 35.85 -16.21
N VAL A 702 12.09 34.55 -16.16
CA VAL A 702 12.13 33.69 -17.35
C VAL A 702 10.76 33.68 -18.03
N TYR A 703 9.69 33.48 -17.25
CA TYR A 703 8.32 33.52 -17.76
C TYR A 703 7.98 34.88 -18.38
N TYR A 704 8.32 35.98 -17.71
CA TYR A 704 8.04 37.34 -18.18
C TYR A 704 8.70 37.63 -19.53
N VAL A 705 10.00 37.35 -19.67
CA VAL A 705 10.75 37.61 -20.91
C VAL A 705 10.23 36.76 -22.08
N ILE A 706 9.78 35.53 -21.83
CA ILE A 706 9.17 34.68 -22.88
C ILE A 706 7.85 35.27 -23.40
N HIS A 707 7.05 35.90 -22.52
CA HIS A 707 5.67 36.26 -22.84
C HIS A 707 5.44 37.76 -23.12
N GLN A 708 6.38 38.65 -22.81
CA GLN A 708 6.25 40.09 -23.09
C GLN A 708 6.90 40.50 -24.41
N PRO A 709 6.40 41.52 -25.13
CA PRO A 709 7.04 41.97 -26.36
C PRO A 709 8.49 42.43 -26.11
N PRO A 710 9.44 42.25 -27.07
CA PRO A 710 10.83 42.70 -26.91
C PRO A 710 10.97 44.20 -26.63
N GLU A 711 9.99 44.99 -27.04
CA GLU A 711 9.91 46.44 -26.82
C GLU A 711 9.39 46.82 -25.43
N ASP A 712 9.01 45.85 -24.58
CA ASP A 712 8.51 46.13 -23.24
C ASP A 712 9.58 46.88 -22.40
N PRO A 713 9.25 48.02 -21.77
CA PRO A 713 10.20 48.84 -21.02
C PRO A 713 10.93 48.14 -19.88
N TRP A 714 10.39 47.04 -19.35
CA TRP A 714 10.99 46.29 -18.25
C TRP A 714 12.01 45.25 -18.71
N ILE A 715 12.02 44.87 -19.99
CA ILE A 715 12.92 43.84 -20.53
C ILE A 715 14.39 44.10 -20.20
N PRO A 716 14.96 45.33 -20.37
CA PRO A 716 16.36 45.58 -20.03
C PRO A 716 16.71 45.32 -18.56
N ARG A 717 15.74 45.45 -17.64
CA ARG A 717 15.93 45.20 -16.20
C ARG A 717 15.68 43.74 -15.84
N VAL A 718 14.75 43.07 -16.52
CA VAL A 718 14.31 41.70 -16.21
C VAL A 718 15.19 40.64 -16.88
N LEU A 719 15.68 40.91 -18.10
CA LEU A 719 16.46 39.95 -18.88
C LEU A 719 17.71 39.44 -18.14
N PRO A 720 18.55 40.28 -17.49
CA PRO A 720 19.71 39.77 -16.74
C PRO A 720 19.32 38.85 -15.57
N LEU A 721 18.18 39.09 -14.93
CA LEU A 721 17.67 38.23 -13.86
C LEU A 721 17.20 36.89 -14.43
N ALA A 722 16.50 36.92 -15.56
CA ALA A 722 16.04 35.71 -16.22
C ALA A 722 17.22 34.83 -16.71
N GLU A 723 18.24 35.44 -17.32
CA GLU A 723 19.47 34.75 -17.76
C GLU A 723 20.22 34.13 -16.57
N LYS A 724 20.38 34.87 -15.46
CA LYS A 724 20.94 34.32 -14.22
C LYS A 724 20.14 33.12 -13.70
N GLY A 725 18.81 33.16 -13.81
CA GLY A 725 17.94 32.03 -13.46
C GLY A 725 18.22 30.79 -14.31
N LEU A 726 18.46 30.97 -15.62
CA LEU A 726 18.82 29.88 -16.53
C LEU A 726 20.23 29.34 -16.25
N GLU A 727 21.19 30.19 -15.93
CA GLU A 727 22.54 29.78 -15.51
C GLU A 727 22.47 28.87 -14.28
N ILE A 728 21.74 29.28 -13.24
CA ILE A 728 21.55 28.47 -12.03
C ILE A 728 20.86 27.13 -12.38
N ALA A 729 19.85 27.14 -13.25
CA ALA A 729 19.16 25.93 -13.67
C ALA A 729 20.10 24.94 -14.40
N VAL A 730 20.98 25.44 -15.28
CA VAL A 730 21.97 24.63 -16.00
C VAL A 730 23.01 24.06 -15.04
N GLU A 731 23.56 24.87 -14.14
CA GLU A 731 24.53 24.39 -13.14
C GLU A 731 23.93 23.32 -12.23
N LEU A 732 22.69 23.49 -11.75
CA LEU A 732 22.00 22.49 -10.92
C LEU A 732 21.71 21.17 -11.66
N LEU A 733 21.60 21.21 -12.99
CA LEU A 733 21.45 20.00 -13.81
C LEU A 733 22.78 19.27 -13.98
N LEU A 734 23.88 20.00 -14.11
CA LEU A 734 25.22 19.45 -14.27
C LEU A 734 25.80 18.91 -12.96
N ASP A 735 25.43 19.50 -11.82
CA ASP A 735 25.86 19.10 -10.47
C ASP A 735 25.03 17.95 -9.87
N ALA A 736 23.95 17.53 -10.54
CA ALA A 736 23.07 16.48 -10.01
C ALA A 736 23.83 15.15 -9.83
N ASN A 737 23.59 14.45 -8.70
CA ASN A 737 24.01 13.06 -8.49
C ASN A 737 22.82 12.09 -8.58
N PRO A 738 22.49 11.61 -9.78
CA PRO A 738 21.31 10.79 -10.02
C PRO A 738 21.50 9.30 -9.74
N HIS A 739 22.70 8.85 -9.37
CA HIS A 739 22.96 7.47 -8.97
C HIS A 739 22.63 7.20 -7.51
N HIS A 740 22.67 8.24 -6.69
CA HIS A 740 22.50 8.10 -5.25
C HIS A 740 21.02 8.03 -4.87
N ARG A 741 20.63 6.94 -4.18
CA ARG A 741 19.26 6.75 -3.73
C ARG A 741 19.06 7.31 -2.32
N HIS A 742 18.12 8.23 -2.18
CA HIS A 742 17.66 8.77 -0.91
C HIS A 742 16.18 9.18 -1.00
N HIS A 743 15.59 9.55 0.13
CA HIS A 743 14.18 9.98 0.20
C HIS A 743 13.82 11.23 -0.65
N GLY A 744 14.83 11.95 -1.15
CA GLY A 744 14.64 13.11 -2.03
C GLY A 744 14.86 12.82 -3.51
N THR A 745 15.25 11.60 -3.90
CA THR A 745 15.60 11.23 -5.27
C THR A 745 14.45 11.54 -6.25
N TRP A 746 13.20 11.24 -5.87
CA TRP A 746 12.04 11.55 -6.71
C TRP A 746 11.88 13.07 -6.94
N PHE A 747 12.04 13.89 -5.90
CA PHE A 747 11.99 15.36 -6.04
C PHE A 747 13.11 15.89 -6.93
N MET A 748 14.31 15.32 -6.83
CA MET A 748 15.45 15.71 -7.67
C MET A 748 15.19 15.40 -9.15
N ALA A 749 14.61 14.23 -9.45
CA ALA A 749 14.22 13.85 -10.80
C ALA A 749 13.16 14.82 -11.38
N ARG A 750 12.13 15.16 -10.59
CA ARG A 750 11.10 16.16 -10.94
C ARG A 750 11.67 17.56 -11.14
N ALA A 751 12.60 17.97 -10.30
CA ALA A 751 13.29 19.25 -10.42
C ALA A 751 14.17 19.29 -11.67
N ALA A 752 14.85 18.19 -12.02
CA ALA A 752 15.62 18.08 -13.26
C ALA A 752 14.74 18.26 -14.50
N MET A 753 13.57 17.60 -14.53
CA MET A 753 12.57 17.81 -15.59
C MET A 753 12.17 19.28 -15.71
N THR A 754 11.82 19.91 -14.59
CA THR A 754 11.37 21.31 -14.58
C THR A 754 12.45 22.26 -15.09
N ARG A 755 13.70 22.09 -14.64
CA ARG A 755 14.86 22.90 -15.08
C ARG A 755 15.14 22.72 -16.57
N ALA A 756 15.11 21.49 -17.07
CA ALA A 756 15.28 21.20 -18.49
C ALA A 756 14.18 21.87 -19.32
N LEU A 757 12.92 21.83 -18.89
CA LEU A 757 11.83 22.53 -19.55
C LEU A 757 12.00 24.06 -19.57
N LEU A 758 12.50 24.66 -18.48
CA LEU A 758 12.80 26.11 -18.44
C LEU A 758 13.87 26.49 -19.48
N VAL A 759 14.94 25.69 -19.57
CA VAL A 759 16.00 25.88 -20.57
C VAL A 759 15.44 25.71 -21.99
N LEU A 760 14.68 24.65 -22.27
CA LEU A 760 14.10 24.40 -23.59
C LEU A 760 13.08 25.48 -23.99
N ALA A 761 12.32 26.02 -23.04
CA ALA A 761 11.41 27.14 -23.28
C ALA A 761 12.18 28.42 -23.63
N ALA A 762 13.28 28.70 -22.93
CA ALA A 762 14.17 29.81 -23.26
C ALA A 762 14.78 29.65 -24.67
N VAL A 763 15.24 28.45 -25.03
CA VAL A 763 15.76 28.14 -26.36
C VAL A 763 14.70 28.40 -27.44
N LYS A 764 13.49 27.83 -27.27
CA LYS A 764 12.39 27.99 -28.24
C LYS A 764 11.92 29.43 -28.38
N SER A 765 12.08 30.26 -27.34
CA SER A 765 11.71 31.68 -27.41
C SER A 765 12.66 32.50 -28.30
N GLY A 766 13.93 32.10 -28.42
CA GLY A 766 14.96 32.87 -29.13
C GLY A 766 15.33 34.21 -28.48
N ARG A 767 14.96 34.42 -27.20
CA ARG A 767 15.09 35.72 -26.51
C ARG A 767 16.24 35.86 -25.52
N PHE A 768 17.00 34.79 -25.29
CA PHE A 768 17.99 34.72 -24.23
C PHE A 768 19.38 34.44 -24.78
N ARG A 769 20.40 34.97 -24.10
CA ARG A 769 21.73 34.38 -24.15
C ARG A 769 21.73 33.09 -23.34
N LEU A 770 21.83 31.96 -24.02
CA LEU A 770 21.81 30.65 -23.37
C LEU A 770 23.14 30.38 -22.65
N PRO A 771 23.11 29.77 -21.46
CA PRO A 771 24.32 29.34 -20.75
C PRO A 771 25.13 28.33 -21.56
N ASP A 772 26.46 28.32 -21.36
CA ASP A 772 27.32 27.30 -21.96
C ASP A 772 26.88 25.90 -21.51
N ARG A 773 27.03 24.90 -22.39
CA ARG A 773 26.71 23.49 -22.11
C ARG A 773 25.24 23.21 -21.76
N TRP A 774 24.31 24.12 -22.03
CA TRP A 774 22.88 23.90 -21.79
C TRP A 774 22.34 22.61 -22.43
N LYS A 775 22.86 22.21 -23.61
CA LYS A 775 22.49 20.95 -24.27
C LYS A 775 22.85 19.74 -23.41
N HIS A 776 24.10 19.70 -22.94
CA HIS A 776 24.60 18.66 -22.04
C HIS A 776 23.80 18.62 -20.73
N ALA A 777 23.38 19.77 -20.20
CA ALA A 777 22.55 19.83 -19.00
C ALA A 777 21.16 19.20 -19.21
N VAL A 778 20.51 19.42 -20.36
CA VAL A 778 19.24 18.77 -20.71
C VAL A 778 19.43 17.26 -20.94
N ASP A 779 20.55 16.86 -21.53
CA ASP A 779 20.90 15.43 -21.68
C ASP A 779 21.12 14.78 -20.31
N SER A 780 21.82 15.44 -19.39
CA SER A 780 21.97 15.02 -17.99
C SER A 780 20.62 14.87 -17.28
N ALA A 781 19.68 15.79 -17.49
CA ALA A 781 18.32 15.69 -16.95
C ALA A 781 17.58 14.46 -17.48
N THR A 782 17.66 14.22 -18.79
CA THR A 782 17.04 13.07 -19.47
C THR A 782 17.61 11.76 -18.92
N TRP A 783 18.94 11.69 -18.79
CA TRP A 783 19.64 10.54 -18.22
C TRP A 783 19.22 10.31 -16.75
N ALA A 784 19.08 11.37 -15.95
CA ALA A 784 18.68 11.26 -14.55
C ALA A 784 17.26 10.70 -14.40
N LEU A 785 16.35 11.04 -15.32
CA LEU A 785 15.00 10.46 -15.39
C LEU A 785 15.04 8.99 -15.84
N GLN A 786 15.81 8.67 -16.89
CA GLN A 786 15.98 7.31 -17.39
C GLN A 786 16.58 6.36 -16.35
N ARG A 787 17.43 6.86 -15.44
CA ARG A 787 17.99 6.04 -14.36
C ARG A 787 16.90 5.38 -13.50
N TRP A 788 15.77 6.03 -13.33
CA TRP A 788 14.69 5.62 -12.42
C TRP A 788 13.38 5.23 -13.11
N TYR A 789 13.31 5.32 -14.45
CA TYR A 789 12.13 5.06 -15.30
C TYR A 789 11.47 3.66 -15.16
N GLY A 790 12.16 2.70 -14.55
CA GLY A 790 11.73 1.32 -14.34
C GLY A 790 11.06 1.13 -12.99
N GLU A 791 11.29 2.07 -12.08
CA GLU A 791 10.73 2.08 -10.72
C GLU A 791 9.62 3.12 -10.57
N ALA A 792 9.61 4.16 -11.42
CA ALA A 792 8.64 5.25 -11.39
C ALA A 792 8.11 5.57 -12.80
N PRO A 793 6.86 5.18 -13.13
CA PRO A 793 6.27 5.38 -14.47
C PRO A 793 6.16 6.84 -14.90
N ASP A 794 5.93 7.77 -13.97
CA ASP A 794 5.86 9.21 -14.24
C ASP A 794 7.20 9.76 -14.74
N LEU A 795 8.32 9.26 -14.22
CA LEU A 795 9.67 9.65 -14.65
C LEU A 795 9.98 9.14 -16.07
N ARG A 796 9.44 7.97 -16.46
CA ARG A 796 9.53 7.47 -17.85
C ARG A 796 8.86 8.45 -18.81
N LYS A 797 7.63 8.86 -18.50
CA LYS A 797 6.89 9.83 -19.32
C LYS A 797 7.62 11.18 -19.39
N ALA A 798 8.20 11.64 -18.29
CA ALA A 798 8.99 12.85 -18.26
C ALA A 798 10.23 12.77 -19.18
N ALA A 799 10.96 11.65 -19.16
CA ALA A 799 12.12 11.45 -20.04
C ALA A 799 11.72 11.52 -21.52
N SER A 800 10.65 10.82 -21.91
CA SER A 800 10.16 10.83 -23.30
C SER A 800 9.77 12.22 -23.78
N VAL A 801 9.17 13.05 -22.92
CA VAL A 801 8.83 14.44 -23.24
C VAL A 801 10.08 15.28 -23.50
N LEU A 802 11.14 15.13 -22.68
CA LEU A 802 12.40 15.85 -22.91
C LEU A 802 13.08 15.42 -24.21
N GLU A 803 13.14 14.12 -24.48
CA GLU A 803 13.70 13.58 -25.72
C GLU A 803 12.98 14.13 -26.96
N GLU A 804 11.66 14.17 -26.92
CA GLU A 804 10.85 14.71 -28.02
C GLU A 804 11.13 16.20 -28.24
N LEU A 805 11.09 16.99 -27.17
CA LEU A 805 11.32 18.44 -27.24
C LEU A 805 12.75 18.77 -27.70
N MET A 806 13.74 18.05 -27.20
CA MET A 806 15.14 18.20 -27.62
C MET A 806 15.30 17.83 -29.10
N GLY A 807 14.68 16.73 -29.54
CA GLY A 807 14.70 16.31 -30.94
C GLY A 807 14.05 17.34 -31.88
N GLN A 808 12.98 18.03 -31.44
CA GLN A 808 12.38 19.12 -32.22
C GLN A 808 13.35 20.30 -32.40
N ILE A 809 14.07 20.69 -31.35
CA ILE A 809 15.02 21.81 -31.40
C ILE A 809 16.20 21.47 -32.31
N VAL A 810 16.79 20.28 -32.17
CA VAL A 810 17.92 19.85 -33.02
C VAL A 810 17.51 19.82 -34.49
N ARG A 811 16.28 19.38 -34.81
CA ARG A 811 15.76 19.42 -36.19
C ARG A 811 15.50 20.82 -36.73
N SER A 812 15.32 21.83 -35.87
CA SER A 812 15.14 23.22 -36.28
C SER A 812 16.47 23.98 -36.48
N GLU A 813 17.57 23.44 -35.99
CA GLU A 813 18.93 23.98 -36.16
C GLU A 813 19.65 23.44 -37.40
N VAL A 814 19.19 22.30 -37.95
CA VAL A 814 19.65 21.66 -39.20
C VAL A 814 18.78 22.11 -40.36
#